data_AF-A0A2H4SAA4-F1
#
_entry.id   AF-A0A2H4SAA4-F1
#
_cell.length_a   1.000
_cell.length_b   1.000
_cell.length_c   1.000
_cell.angle_alpha   90.00
_cell.angle_beta   90.00
_cell.angle_gamma   90.00
#
_symmetry.space_group_name_H-M   'P 1'
#
loop_
_entity.id
_entity.type
_entity.pdbx_description
1 polymer ?
#
loop_
_entity_poly.entity_id
_entity_poly.type
_entity_poly.pdbx_seq_one_letter_code
_entity_poly.pdbx_strand_id
1 'polypeptide(L)'
;MAYIDTDTTASYLSFLSYLRFRPMDQNLHQLSATALQAKLTAGEITSVDLVESCLARIERYNSRLNCLLSIRPRTQLFAHAAALDAERRARPSATRSKLHGIPIILKDAIVTGPELGMPTTVGSAVFSNMTAKRNAPLVDLLQEAGMIILGKSNMTEFCGLKSNFIKSGWSTYGGQTNSPYRKRNFIEADQPITAGSSSGSAVAVAAGFAPLSIGTETSAALVYPASVCGVYAYKCGHNSVPMEGVFSISESYDCVGPIARDPKDIVALAEILQQNSKFSMVIASKAGDAGQEFRGFAVGVVASTWGVHESLVAAKWGDAQVIKEYENAVAKMRGRGARVVYPLQAPESDSIRYDGENLISTSYGEFSGRVKEFLQCFEFAGIKDLKDIIAWNDAHADTALRPPYDTQTELIAAVNSKMRPEMLRNIVPRLRHLAGNNGMSEVMRRSGDLDIVLSSSECQLVTYAATAGWPCATVPLGNWRKNGQPYGMFALSKDGEEETLLGFVSAWGKVFEGSEASAGQHVRHSTNSPPTSPSVLTANAVKMETALKSWELDNNIKLIDPKRDALYQYDAEAQKAAQNARPWMVDPSYFKHVRISAVALIKMTMHARSGGNLEIMGLMQGYTEGDTFVVTDAFRLPVEGTETRVNAQGEANEYIVEYLDLCRAQGRQENVVGWYHSHPGYGCWLSGIDVDTESMQQQFQDPFLAVVVDPDRTISAGKVDIGAFRTYPTNYKADFSGTDGFQAVPLAKAAEFGAHSSKYYSLEVSHFKSSLDTHLLELLWHKYWVQTLSQNPLLTNRDFANKQMLDLASKIREATATIRRNRGSQILMGGAVVASKSGDKAMQKLSSEASMIAAKEKAGLLATGVKVSLFNELGDQNRT
;
A
#
# COMPACT_ATOMS: atom_id res chain seq x y z
N MET A 1 -16.69 37.26 -31.82
CA MET A 1 -16.54 37.55 -30.38
C MET A 1 -17.32 36.50 -29.61
N ALA A 2 -16.63 35.47 -29.13
CA ALA A 2 -17.12 34.56 -28.11
C ALA A 2 -15.93 34.32 -27.18
N TYR A 3 -16.09 34.72 -25.92
CA TYR A 3 -15.08 34.66 -24.88
C TYR A 3 -14.71 33.20 -24.64
N ILE A 4 -13.46 32.84 -24.93
CA ILE A 4 -12.85 31.61 -24.43
C ILE A 4 -12.44 31.93 -22.99
N ASP A 5 -13.06 31.24 -22.04
CA ASP A 5 -12.80 31.35 -20.63
C ASP A 5 -11.36 30.87 -20.33
N THR A 6 -10.48 31.82 -20.03
CA THR A 6 -9.04 31.61 -19.84
C THR A 6 -8.68 30.94 -18.50
N ASP A 7 -9.64 30.76 -17.58
CA ASP A 7 -9.37 30.20 -16.25
C ASP A 7 -9.28 28.67 -16.23
N THR A 8 -9.98 27.96 -17.13
CA THR A 8 -9.92 26.48 -17.19
C THR A 8 -8.63 25.95 -17.85
N THR A 9 -8.11 26.65 -18.85
CA THR A 9 -6.83 26.31 -19.51
C THR A 9 -5.64 26.64 -18.62
N ALA A 10 -5.69 27.71 -17.83
CA ALA A 10 -4.66 28.03 -16.84
C ALA A 10 -4.62 27.00 -15.70
N SER A 11 -5.77 26.46 -15.27
CA SER A 11 -5.83 25.42 -14.24
C SER A 11 -5.30 24.06 -14.74
N TYR A 12 -5.58 23.71 -15.99
CA TYR A 12 -5.07 22.48 -16.63
C TYR A 12 -3.57 22.57 -16.97
N LEU A 13 -3.09 23.73 -17.45
CA LEU A 13 -1.65 23.97 -17.70
C LEU A 13 -0.86 24.18 -16.41
N SER A 14 -1.49 24.67 -15.32
CA SER A 14 -0.92 24.68 -13.96
C SER A 14 -0.75 23.26 -13.43
N PHE A 15 -1.76 22.40 -13.59
CA PHE A 15 -1.69 20.98 -13.24
C PHE A 15 -0.60 20.23 -14.04
N LEU A 16 -0.43 20.54 -15.34
CA LEU A 16 0.55 19.90 -16.21
C LEU A 16 1.97 20.50 -16.08
N SER A 17 2.13 21.79 -15.80
CA SER A 17 3.44 22.41 -15.55
C SER A 17 4.02 22.03 -14.18
N TYR A 18 3.18 21.55 -13.26
CA TYR A 18 3.57 20.91 -12.00
C TYR A 18 4.19 19.51 -12.18
N LEU A 19 4.01 18.85 -13.32
CA LEU A 19 4.62 17.54 -13.64
C LEU A 19 6.09 17.63 -14.05
N ARG A 20 6.83 18.67 -13.65
CA ARG A 20 8.30 18.65 -13.68
C ARG A 20 8.80 17.60 -12.69
N PHE A 21 8.88 16.35 -13.13
CA PHE A 21 9.50 15.25 -12.41
C PHE A 21 10.99 15.57 -12.21
N ARG A 22 11.30 16.18 -11.05
CA ARG A 22 12.60 15.94 -10.44
C ARG A 22 12.71 14.43 -10.19
N PRO A 23 13.88 13.80 -10.37
CA PRO A 23 14.06 12.42 -9.93
C PRO A 23 13.66 12.36 -8.46
N MET A 24 12.50 11.74 -8.20
CA MET A 24 11.96 11.65 -6.87
C MET A 24 12.98 10.87 -6.05
N ASP A 25 13.50 11.51 -5.00
CA ASP A 25 14.48 10.90 -4.12
C ASP A 25 13.93 9.55 -3.66
N GLN A 26 14.55 8.42 -4.04
CA GLN A 26 13.94 7.08 -4.01
C GLN A 26 13.57 6.58 -2.59
N ASN A 27 13.81 7.39 -1.56
CA ASN A 27 13.74 7.01 -0.16
C ASN A 27 12.98 8.01 0.74
N LEU A 28 12.08 8.86 0.21
CA LEU A 28 11.27 9.78 1.05
C LEU A 28 10.54 9.07 2.20
N HIS A 29 10.07 7.84 1.96
CA HIS A 29 9.43 6.98 2.95
C HIS A 29 10.33 6.60 4.15
N GLN A 30 11.65 6.80 4.07
CA GLN A 30 12.60 6.52 5.14
C GLN A 30 12.85 7.74 6.03
N LEU A 31 12.56 8.95 5.55
CA LEU A 31 12.79 10.18 6.29
C LEU A 31 11.75 10.38 7.39
N SER A 32 12.12 11.13 8.42
CA SER A 32 11.21 11.61 9.46
C SER A 32 10.32 12.74 8.93
N ALA A 33 9.15 12.95 9.52
CA ALA A 33 8.26 14.07 9.18
C ALA A 33 8.99 15.41 9.29
N THR A 34 9.81 15.59 10.32
CA THR A 34 10.64 16.79 10.49
C THR A 34 11.68 16.97 9.38
N ALA A 35 12.32 15.90 8.90
CA ALA A 35 13.22 15.96 7.75
C ALA A 35 12.47 16.23 6.43
N LEU A 36 11.29 15.64 6.25
CA LEU A 36 10.42 15.92 5.11
C LEU A 36 9.96 17.39 5.11
N GLN A 37 9.63 17.94 6.28
CA GLN A 37 9.27 19.36 6.42
C GLN A 37 10.43 20.28 6.01
N ALA A 38 11.67 19.95 6.36
CA ALA A 38 12.84 20.71 5.95
C ALA A 38 12.97 20.72 4.42
N LYS A 39 12.79 19.57 3.76
CA LYS A 39 12.81 19.46 2.29
C LYS A 39 11.66 20.22 1.61
N LEU A 40 10.45 20.19 2.19
CA LEU A 40 9.31 20.98 1.73
C LEU A 40 9.59 22.49 1.83
N THR A 41 10.20 22.91 2.94
CA THR A 41 10.55 24.32 3.20
C THR A 41 11.64 24.80 2.25
N ALA A 42 12.63 23.96 1.96
CA ALA A 42 13.68 24.22 0.99
C ALA A 42 13.20 24.18 -0.48
N GLY A 43 11.96 23.77 -0.73
CA GLY A 43 11.43 23.58 -2.08
C GLY A 43 12.14 22.46 -2.85
N GLU A 44 12.75 21.50 -2.15
CA GLU A 44 13.38 20.31 -2.74
C GLU A 44 12.32 19.33 -3.25
N ILE A 45 11.22 19.21 -2.50
CA ILE A 45 10.04 18.38 -2.77
C ILE A 45 8.77 19.18 -2.48
N THR A 46 7.63 18.64 -2.90
CA THR A 46 6.28 19.16 -2.65
C THR A 46 5.45 18.18 -1.82
N SER A 47 4.35 18.64 -1.24
CA SER A 47 3.39 17.79 -0.51
C SER A 47 2.71 16.82 -1.47
N VAL A 48 2.51 17.23 -2.74
CA VAL A 48 2.09 16.33 -3.83
C VAL A 48 3.07 15.17 -4.01
N ASP A 49 4.38 15.44 -4.04
CA ASP A 49 5.41 14.39 -4.10
C ASP A 49 5.28 13.46 -2.89
N LEU A 50 5.12 14.00 -1.68
CA LEU A 50 4.95 13.15 -0.49
C LEU A 50 3.75 12.21 -0.58
N VAL A 51 2.61 12.74 -1.02
CA VAL A 51 1.39 11.95 -1.21
C VAL A 51 1.59 10.87 -2.28
N GLU A 52 2.18 11.19 -3.43
CA GLU A 52 2.48 10.21 -4.48
C GLU A 52 3.40 9.10 -3.95
N SER A 53 4.45 9.46 -3.21
CA SER A 53 5.38 8.49 -2.62
C SER A 53 4.69 7.58 -1.58
N CYS A 54 3.79 8.13 -0.77
CA CYS A 54 3.04 7.34 0.22
C CYS A 54 2.08 6.36 -0.46
N LEU A 55 1.30 6.84 -1.45
CA LEU A 55 0.35 6.01 -2.20
C LEU A 55 1.05 4.88 -2.97
N ALA A 56 2.15 5.16 -3.66
CA ALA A 56 2.92 4.15 -4.38
C ALA A 56 3.44 3.04 -3.45
N ARG A 57 3.78 3.40 -2.20
CA ARG A 57 4.23 2.44 -1.20
C ARG A 57 3.10 1.61 -0.62
N ILE A 58 1.94 2.23 -0.39
CA ILE A 58 0.71 1.55 0.04
C ILE A 58 0.30 0.52 -1.01
N GLU A 59 0.22 0.91 -2.29
CA GLU A 59 -0.12 0.01 -3.40
C GLU A 59 0.81 -1.21 -3.44
N ARG A 60 2.10 -1.00 -3.21
CA ARG A 60 3.11 -2.06 -3.30
C ARG A 60 3.02 -3.09 -2.17
N TYR A 61 2.61 -2.70 -0.97
CA TYR A 61 2.80 -3.55 0.21
C TYR A 61 1.53 -3.80 1.03
N ASN A 62 0.47 -3.00 0.91
CA ASN A 62 -0.70 -3.14 1.77
C ASN A 62 -1.48 -4.42 1.50
N SER A 63 -1.46 -4.98 0.28
CA SER A 63 -2.08 -6.30 0.01
C SER A 63 -1.51 -7.42 0.90
N ARG A 64 -0.23 -7.31 1.33
CA ARG A 64 0.42 -8.25 2.25
C ARG A 64 0.25 -7.86 3.71
N LEU A 65 0.35 -6.57 4.02
CA LEU A 65 0.32 -6.05 5.39
C LEU A 65 -1.09 -5.88 5.94
N ASN A 66 -2.05 -5.60 5.05
CA ASN A 66 -3.46 -5.44 5.33
C ASN A 66 -3.74 -4.53 6.55
N CYS A 67 -3.02 -3.41 6.57
CA CYS A 67 -2.95 -2.50 7.71
C CYS A 67 -3.76 -1.21 7.50
N LEU A 68 -4.28 -0.98 6.29
CA LEU A 68 -5.21 0.12 5.95
C LEU A 68 -6.56 -0.44 5.51
N LEU A 69 -7.64 0.17 6.02
CA LEU A 69 -9.02 -0.16 5.70
C LEU A 69 -9.58 0.72 4.58
N SER A 70 -9.19 1.99 4.59
CA SER A 70 -9.65 2.98 3.62
C SER A 70 -8.55 3.99 3.34
N ILE A 71 -8.54 4.52 2.13
CA ILE A 71 -7.61 5.55 1.67
C ILE A 71 -8.47 6.66 1.10
N ARG A 72 -8.13 7.91 1.44
CA ARG A 72 -8.85 9.08 0.92
C ARG A 72 -8.80 9.08 -0.62
N PRO A 73 -9.88 9.45 -1.32
CA PRO A 73 -9.87 9.48 -2.78
C PRO A 73 -8.69 10.28 -3.35
N ARG A 74 -8.02 9.72 -4.36
CA ARG A 74 -6.76 10.30 -4.91
C ARG A 74 -6.93 11.72 -5.40
N THR A 75 -8.02 12.01 -6.08
CA THR A 75 -8.36 13.35 -6.59
C THR A 75 -8.39 14.36 -5.45
N GLN A 76 -9.03 14.02 -4.33
CA GLN A 76 -9.06 14.88 -3.14
C GLN A 76 -7.69 15.02 -2.48
N LEU A 77 -6.92 13.93 -2.37
CA LEU A 77 -5.58 13.96 -1.78
C LEU A 77 -4.63 14.89 -2.54
N PHE A 78 -4.57 14.74 -3.87
CA PHE A 78 -3.70 15.56 -4.71
C PHE A 78 -4.16 17.02 -4.74
N ALA A 79 -5.46 17.29 -4.80
CA ALA A 79 -5.99 18.64 -4.71
C ALA A 79 -5.64 19.31 -3.37
N HIS A 80 -5.82 18.59 -2.25
CA HIS A 80 -5.49 19.11 -0.92
C HIS A 80 -3.98 19.34 -0.75
N ALA A 81 -3.15 18.41 -1.20
CA ALA A 81 -1.69 18.55 -1.18
C ALA A 81 -1.22 19.77 -2.01
N ALA A 82 -1.74 19.93 -3.22
CA ALA A 82 -1.42 21.06 -4.09
C ALA A 82 -1.85 22.40 -3.48
N ALA A 83 -2.99 22.45 -2.79
CA ALA A 83 -3.45 23.63 -2.06
C ALA A 83 -2.50 24.00 -0.91
N LEU A 84 -2.04 23.02 -0.12
CA LEU A 84 -1.08 23.25 0.97
C LEU A 84 0.30 23.68 0.44
N ASP A 85 0.71 23.17 -0.72
CA ASP A 85 1.92 23.63 -1.41
C ASP A 85 1.78 25.07 -1.93
N ALA A 86 0.62 25.43 -2.48
CA ALA A 86 0.32 26.79 -2.91
C ALA A 86 0.33 27.76 -1.72
N GLU A 87 -0.27 27.35 -0.60
CA GLU A 87 -0.24 28.11 0.64
C GLU A 87 1.19 28.34 1.13
N ARG A 88 2.04 27.30 1.10
CA ARG A 88 3.46 27.43 1.46
C ARG A 88 4.20 28.42 0.57
N ARG A 89 3.98 28.38 -0.74
CA ARG A 89 4.60 29.32 -1.69
C ARG A 89 4.15 30.76 -1.45
N ALA A 90 2.85 30.95 -1.18
CA ALA A 90 2.29 32.27 -0.91
C ALA A 90 2.77 32.85 0.44
N ARG A 91 3.01 31.99 1.45
CA ARG A 91 3.40 32.41 2.80
C ARG A 91 4.52 31.52 3.40
N PRO A 92 5.77 31.62 2.90
CA PRO A 92 6.85 30.74 3.34
C PRO A 92 7.17 30.81 4.84
N SER A 93 6.94 31.97 5.47
CA SER A 93 7.17 32.19 6.90
C SER A 93 5.93 32.01 7.79
N ALA A 94 4.79 31.61 7.22
CA ALA A 94 3.51 31.48 7.95
C ALA A 94 2.76 30.20 7.54
N THR A 95 3.48 29.07 7.50
CA THR A 95 2.85 27.73 7.42
C THR A 95 2.04 27.46 8.67
N ARG A 96 0.97 26.64 8.56
CA ARG A 96 0.03 26.43 9.67
C ARG A 96 0.64 25.74 10.88
N SER A 97 1.61 24.86 10.67
CA SER A 97 2.33 24.17 11.75
C SER A 97 3.70 23.64 11.28
N LYS A 98 4.45 23.06 12.22
CA LYS A 98 5.69 22.30 11.95
C LYS A 98 5.47 21.04 11.09
N LEU A 99 4.22 20.62 10.89
CA LEU A 99 3.83 19.46 10.08
C LEU A 99 2.92 19.86 8.89
N HIS A 100 2.90 21.14 8.51
CA HIS A 100 2.15 21.63 7.34
C HIS A 100 2.58 20.86 6.09
N GLY A 101 1.66 20.23 5.36
CA GLY A 101 1.90 19.42 4.16
C GLY A 101 2.31 17.97 4.42
N ILE A 102 2.39 17.52 5.68
CA ILE A 102 2.83 16.16 6.02
C ILE A 102 1.63 15.18 6.01
N PRO A 103 1.75 14.01 5.34
CA PRO A 103 0.74 12.95 5.40
C PRO A 103 0.66 12.24 6.77
N ILE A 104 -0.56 11.91 7.19
CA ILE A 104 -0.85 11.16 8.44
C ILE A 104 -1.95 10.12 8.23
N ILE A 105 -1.85 9.00 8.94
CA ILE A 105 -2.86 7.92 8.95
C ILE A 105 -3.58 7.91 10.29
N LEU A 106 -4.89 7.71 10.28
CA LEU A 106 -5.71 7.69 11.50
C LEU A 106 -6.21 6.27 11.79
N LYS A 107 -6.22 5.87 13.06
CA LYS A 107 -6.94 4.65 13.46
C LYS A 107 -8.41 4.75 13.08
N ASP A 108 -8.99 3.65 12.63
CA ASP A 108 -10.40 3.56 12.23
C ASP A 108 -11.41 3.67 13.38
N ALA A 109 -10.92 3.97 14.58
CA ALA A 109 -11.74 4.39 15.72
C ALA A 109 -12.08 5.90 15.68
N ILE A 110 -11.44 6.69 14.82
CA ILE A 110 -11.56 8.16 14.81
C ILE A 110 -12.49 8.57 13.66
N VAL A 111 -13.64 9.18 13.96
CA VAL A 111 -14.64 9.55 12.95
C VAL A 111 -14.10 10.57 11.95
N THR A 112 -14.21 10.24 10.67
CA THR A 112 -13.99 11.15 9.54
C THR A 112 -15.32 11.44 8.86
N GLY A 113 -15.57 12.72 8.56
CA GLY A 113 -16.76 13.17 7.85
C GLY A 113 -16.79 12.70 6.40
N PRO A 114 -17.98 12.73 5.77
CA PRO A 114 -18.21 12.23 4.41
C PRO A 114 -17.37 12.97 3.36
N GLU A 115 -16.98 14.22 3.62
CA GLU A 115 -16.13 15.04 2.74
C GLU A 115 -14.73 14.46 2.55
N LEU A 116 -14.25 13.63 3.49
CA LEU A 116 -12.97 12.93 3.37
C LEU A 116 -13.10 11.60 2.60
N GLY A 117 -14.31 11.17 2.24
CA GLY A 117 -14.54 9.97 1.42
C GLY A 117 -14.02 8.67 2.04
N MET A 118 -13.94 8.61 3.37
CA MET A 118 -13.46 7.44 4.10
C MET A 118 -14.45 7.08 5.23
N PRO A 119 -14.99 5.85 5.26
CA PRO A 119 -15.85 5.42 6.35
C PRO A 119 -15.06 5.28 7.65
N THR A 120 -15.78 5.22 8.78
CA THR A 120 -15.23 4.86 10.08
C THR A 120 -15.97 3.64 10.59
N THR A 121 -15.31 2.48 10.61
CA THR A 121 -15.99 1.21 10.86
C THR A 121 -15.66 0.59 12.21
N VAL A 122 -14.66 1.12 12.91
CA VAL A 122 -14.10 0.51 14.14
C VAL A 122 -13.65 -0.94 13.87
N GLY A 123 -13.29 -1.23 12.62
CA GLY A 123 -13.01 -2.57 12.10
C GLY A 123 -14.23 -3.51 11.99
N SER A 124 -15.45 -3.05 12.25
CA SER A 124 -16.64 -3.91 12.31
C SER A 124 -17.57 -3.74 11.11
N ALA A 125 -18.11 -4.85 10.63
CA ALA A 125 -19.10 -4.89 9.56
C ALA A 125 -20.38 -4.09 9.89
N VAL A 126 -20.76 -3.98 11.17
CA VAL A 126 -21.98 -3.23 11.56
C VAL A 126 -21.92 -1.75 11.18
N PHE A 127 -20.72 -1.17 11.13
CA PHE A 127 -20.52 0.23 10.78
C PHE A 127 -20.20 0.44 9.28
N SER A 128 -20.11 -0.62 8.46
CA SER A 128 -19.65 -0.52 7.07
C SER A 128 -20.50 0.43 6.22
N ASN A 129 -21.79 0.52 6.54
CA ASN A 129 -22.78 1.32 5.82
C ASN A 129 -23.24 2.54 6.60
N MET A 130 -22.55 2.89 7.70
CA MET A 130 -22.90 4.06 8.50
C MET A 130 -22.17 5.30 7.98
N THR A 131 -22.94 6.34 7.67
CA THR A 131 -22.40 7.64 7.25
C THR A 131 -22.20 8.54 8.46
N ALA A 132 -20.97 9.04 8.65
CA ALA A 132 -20.66 10.01 9.68
C ALA A 132 -21.31 11.37 9.36
N LYS A 133 -21.70 12.12 10.39
CA LYS A 133 -22.28 13.48 10.24
C LYS A 133 -21.23 14.54 9.94
N ARG A 134 -20.04 14.39 10.53
CA ARG A 134 -18.92 15.34 10.45
C ARG A 134 -17.64 14.69 10.98
N ASN A 135 -16.50 15.35 10.78
CA ASN A 135 -15.25 15.01 11.43
C ASN A 135 -15.36 15.03 12.96
N ALA A 136 -14.56 14.16 13.61
CA ALA A 136 -14.20 14.35 15.00
C ALA A 136 -13.40 15.67 15.16
N PRO A 137 -13.54 16.42 16.28
CA PRO A 137 -12.75 17.64 16.49
C PRO A 137 -11.24 17.44 16.39
N LEU A 138 -10.75 16.25 16.75
CA LEU A 138 -9.36 15.83 16.55
C LEU A 138 -8.93 15.87 15.07
N VAL A 139 -9.82 15.48 14.17
CA VAL A 139 -9.57 15.46 12.72
C VAL A 139 -9.51 16.88 12.16
N ASP A 140 -10.39 17.76 12.64
CA ASP A 140 -10.37 19.18 12.27
C ASP A 140 -9.09 19.87 12.75
N LEU A 141 -8.66 19.61 13.99
CA LEU A 141 -7.38 20.10 14.55
C LEU A 141 -6.17 19.74 13.67
N LEU A 142 -6.13 18.52 13.12
CA LEU A 142 -5.02 18.09 12.24
C LEU A 142 -5.07 18.78 10.88
N GLN A 143 -6.26 18.98 10.31
CA GLN A 143 -6.43 19.69 9.04
C GLN A 143 -6.11 21.18 9.19
N GLU A 144 -6.50 21.79 10.31
CA GLU A 144 -6.14 23.16 10.67
C GLU A 144 -4.64 23.32 10.86
N ALA A 145 -3.95 22.32 11.41
CA ALA A 145 -2.50 22.27 11.45
C ALA A 145 -1.84 22.07 10.07
N GLY A 146 -2.62 21.91 9.00
CA GLY A 146 -2.16 21.74 7.63
C GLY A 146 -1.68 20.33 7.30
N MET A 147 -2.07 19.31 8.08
CA MET A 147 -1.69 17.92 7.82
C MET A 147 -2.63 17.27 6.78
N ILE A 148 -2.11 16.28 6.04
CA ILE A 148 -2.86 15.57 5.00
C ILE A 148 -3.31 14.22 5.53
N ILE A 149 -4.60 14.07 5.81
CA ILE A 149 -5.16 12.78 6.23
C ILE A 149 -5.21 11.85 5.03
N LEU A 150 -4.36 10.82 5.07
CA LEU A 150 -4.11 9.90 3.97
C LEU A 150 -5.11 8.75 3.92
N GLY A 151 -5.43 8.19 5.10
CA GLY A 151 -6.17 6.93 5.19
C GLY A 151 -6.55 6.54 6.62
N LYS A 152 -7.33 5.46 6.70
CA LYS A 152 -7.79 4.81 7.93
C LYS A 152 -7.06 3.49 8.12
N SER A 153 -6.40 3.30 9.25
CA SER A 153 -5.68 2.07 9.54
C SER A 153 -6.59 1.02 10.16
N ASN A 154 -6.35 -0.24 9.80
CA ASN A 154 -6.97 -1.41 10.44
C ASN A 154 -6.59 -1.48 11.93
N MET A 155 -7.38 -2.21 12.69
CA MET A 155 -7.30 -2.29 14.15
C MET A 155 -7.83 -3.64 14.63
N THR A 156 -7.66 -3.92 15.92
CA THR A 156 -8.44 -5.00 16.55
C THR A 156 -9.86 -4.49 16.74
N GLU A 157 -10.85 -5.23 16.23
CA GLU A 157 -12.26 -4.83 16.19
C GLU A 157 -12.78 -4.36 17.57
N PHE A 158 -13.57 -3.29 17.59
CA PHE A 158 -14.07 -2.66 18.84
C PHE A 158 -12.96 -2.32 19.84
N CYS A 159 -11.80 -1.91 19.34
CA CYS A 159 -10.60 -1.65 20.14
C CYS A 159 -10.11 -2.86 20.97
N GLY A 160 -10.53 -4.08 20.61
CA GLY A 160 -10.21 -5.32 21.33
C GLY A 160 -11.36 -5.88 22.16
N LEU A 161 -12.42 -5.10 22.42
CA LEU A 161 -13.55 -5.51 23.28
C LEU A 161 -14.64 -6.19 22.44
N LYS A 162 -14.30 -7.25 21.73
CA LYS A 162 -15.28 -8.08 20.97
C LYS A 162 -15.40 -9.49 21.54
N SER A 163 -14.28 -10.19 21.63
CA SER A 163 -14.22 -11.60 22.05
C SER A 163 -12.91 -11.91 22.74
N ASN A 164 -12.96 -12.82 23.72
CA ASN A 164 -11.84 -13.32 24.51
C ASN A 164 -10.66 -13.89 23.68
N PHE A 165 -10.92 -14.33 22.43
CA PHE A 165 -9.92 -15.00 21.59
C PHE A 165 -9.59 -14.27 20.29
N ILE A 166 -10.03 -13.01 20.14
CA ILE A 166 -9.72 -12.24 18.95
C ILE A 166 -8.21 -12.03 18.83
N LYS A 167 -7.65 -12.41 17.67
CA LYS A 167 -6.23 -12.14 17.41
C LYS A 167 -6.03 -10.65 17.20
N SER A 168 -5.01 -10.12 17.87
CA SER A 168 -4.58 -8.75 17.72
C SER A 168 -4.41 -8.36 16.24
N GLY A 169 -5.04 -7.25 15.87
CA GLY A 169 -5.06 -6.67 14.54
C GLY A 169 -6.01 -7.32 13.54
N TRP A 170 -6.85 -8.26 13.97
CA TRP A 170 -7.94 -8.78 13.16
C TRP A 170 -9.22 -7.96 13.36
N SER A 171 -9.97 -7.81 12.27
CA SER A 171 -11.30 -7.21 12.28
C SER A 171 -12.21 -7.82 11.21
N THR A 172 -13.53 -7.79 11.39
CA THR A 172 -14.47 -8.31 10.37
C THR A 172 -14.44 -7.48 9.09
N TYR A 173 -14.28 -6.16 9.20
CA TYR A 173 -14.22 -5.28 8.04
C TYR A 173 -12.89 -5.42 7.29
N GLY A 174 -11.78 -5.46 8.02
CA GLY A 174 -10.44 -5.41 7.45
C GLY A 174 -9.70 -6.72 7.30
N GLY A 175 -10.12 -7.78 7.99
CA GLY A 175 -9.30 -8.99 8.15
C GLY A 175 -8.06 -8.75 9.02
N GLN A 176 -7.05 -9.62 8.87
CA GLN A 176 -5.85 -9.61 9.72
C GLN A 176 -4.79 -8.60 9.25
N THR A 177 -4.43 -7.66 10.11
CA THR A 177 -3.20 -6.86 9.98
C THR A 177 -1.97 -7.74 10.22
N ASN A 178 -0.99 -7.70 9.32
CA ASN A 178 0.23 -8.49 9.38
C ASN A 178 1.46 -7.63 9.71
N SER A 179 2.37 -8.17 10.51
CA SER A 179 3.62 -7.50 10.86
C SER A 179 4.50 -7.30 9.62
N PRO A 180 5.18 -6.15 9.46
CA PRO A 180 6.09 -5.93 8.35
C PRO A 180 7.33 -6.83 8.42
N TYR A 181 7.63 -7.38 9.59
CA TYR A 181 8.80 -8.22 9.88
C TYR A 181 8.57 -9.73 9.67
N ARG A 182 7.41 -10.12 9.14
CA ARG A 182 7.10 -11.53 8.83
C ARG A 182 8.13 -12.15 7.90
N LYS A 183 8.50 -13.40 8.16
CA LYS A 183 9.52 -14.14 7.38
C LYS A 183 8.89 -15.34 6.69
N ARG A 184 9.25 -15.57 5.43
CA ARG A 184 8.66 -16.63 4.60
C ARG A 184 8.90 -18.05 5.15
N ASN A 185 10.00 -18.26 5.88
CA ASN A 185 10.41 -19.55 6.40
C ASN A 185 9.85 -19.87 7.81
N PHE A 186 8.98 -19.02 8.37
CA PHE A 186 8.34 -19.28 9.66
C PHE A 186 6.90 -19.74 9.50
N ILE A 187 6.50 -20.70 10.34
CA ILE A 187 5.09 -21.06 10.53
C ILE A 187 4.34 -19.93 11.22
N GLU A 188 3.01 -19.90 11.10
CA GLU A 188 2.19 -18.79 11.61
C GLU A 188 2.40 -18.51 13.10
N ALA A 189 2.57 -19.54 13.92
CA ALA A 189 2.77 -19.40 15.36
C ALA A 189 4.10 -18.72 15.74
N ASP A 190 5.12 -18.76 14.88
CA ASP A 190 6.44 -18.16 15.12
C ASP A 190 6.58 -16.79 14.46
N GLN A 191 5.60 -16.36 13.65
CA GLN A 191 5.64 -15.07 12.98
C GLN A 191 5.63 -13.92 13.99
N PRO A 192 6.34 -12.81 13.69
CA PRO A 192 6.15 -11.56 14.42
C PRO A 192 4.67 -11.13 14.43
N ILE A 193 4.20 -10.74 15.62
CA ILE A 193 2.88 -10.19 15.89
C ILE A 193 2.85 -8.69 15.64
N THR A 194 1.64 -8.14 15.59
CA THR A 194 1.34 -6.71 15.45
C THR A 194 0.89 -6.07 16.76
N ALA A 195 0.50 -6.88 17.75
CA ALA A 195 -0.25 -6.46 18.93
C ALA A 195 -1.47 -5.58 18.56
N GLY A 196 -2.10 -4.94 19.54
CA GLY A 196 -3.33 -4.22 19.31
C GLY A 196 -3.73 -3.34 20.48
N SER A 197 -4.74 -2.49 20.33
CA SER A 197 -5.65 -2.47 19.17
C SER A 197 -5.25 -1.52 18.04
N SER A 198 -4.26 -0.64 18.21
CA SER A 198 -3.74 0.27 17.16
C SER A 198 -2.74 -0.40 16.20
N SER A 199 -3.04 -1.64 15.80
CA SER A 199 -2.16 -2.50 15.01
C SER A 199 -1.80 -1.87 13.66
N GLY A 200 -2.80 -1.44 12.89
CA GLY A 200 -2.58 -0.90 11.56
C GLY A 200 -1.82 0.42 11.58
N SER A 201 -2.06 1.27 12.59
CA SER A 201 -1.36 2.55 12.77
C SER A 201 0.14 2.33 12.95
N ALA A 202 0.52 1.42 13.85
CA ALA A 202 1.92 1.07 14.09
C ALA A 202 2.58 0.40 12.87
N VAL A 203 1.88 -0.55 12.22
CA VAL A 203 2.38 -1.22 11.01
C VAL A 203 2.53 -0.23 9.86
N ALA A 204 1.60 0.71 9.65
CA ALA A 204 1.67 1.69 8.58
C ALA A 204 2.90 2.61 8.73
N VAL A 205 3.20 3.06 9.95
CA VAL A 205 4.40 3.87 10.24
C VAL A 205 5.67 3.04 10.07
N ALA A 206 5.73 1.82 10.63
CA ALA A 206 6.90 0.95 10.48
C ALA A 206 7.16 0.57 9.01
N ALA A 207 6.08 0.35 8.25
CA ALA A 207 6.14 0.04 6.84
C ALA A 207 6.35 1.28 5.96
N GLY A 208 6.38 2.50 6.48
CA GLY A 208 6.63 3.73 5.71
C GLY A 208 5.46 4.22 4.86
N PHE A 209 4.23 3.82 5.15
CA PHE A 209 3.03 4.28 4.42
C PHE A 209 2.70 5.75 4.68
N ALA A 210 3.04 6.23 5.87
CA ALA A 210 3.11 7.63 6.22
C ALA A 210 4.22 7.80 7.29
N PRO A 211 4.78 9.00 7.46
CA PRO A 211 5.74 9.26 8.54
C PRO A 211 5.08 9.23 9.93
N LEU A 212 3.76 9.49 9.99
CA LEU A 212 2.99 9.65 11.23
C LEU A 212 1.69 8.87 11.18
N SER A 213 1.24 8.42 12.35
CA SER A 213 -0.15 7.99 12.54
C SER A 213 -0.68 8.34 13.94
N ILE A 214 -2.00 8.24 14.12
CA ILE A 214 -2.66 8.35 15.42
C ILE A 214 -3.29 7.01 15.80
N GLY A 215 -3.00 6.57 17.02
CA GLY A 215 -3.66 5.44 17.67
C GLY A 215 -4.57 5.86 18.84
N THR A 216 -5.25 4.88 19.43
CA THR A 216 -6.03 5.05 20.67
C THR A 216 -5.63 3.97 21.68
N GLU A 217 -5.73 4.31 22.97
CA GLU A 217 -5.37 3.43 24.06
C GLU A 217 -6.28 3.57 25.28
N THR A 218 -6.85 2.43 25.70
CA THR A 218 -7.42 2.22 27.05
C THR A 218 -6.33 1.74 28.00
N SER A 219 -5.56 0.72 27.58
CA SER A 219 -4.37 0.22 28.28
C SER A 219 -3.48 -0.51 27.27
N ALA A 220 -2.24 -0.06 27.08
CA ALA A 220 -1.23 -0.59 26.17
C ALA A 220 -1.59 -0.59 24.65
N ALA A 221 -2.82 -0.29 24.28
CA ALA A 221 -3.34 -0.43 22.92
C ALA A 221 -2.75 0.52 21.85
N LEU A 222 -1.87 1.44 22.24
CA LEU A 222 -1.06 2.32 21.39
C LEU A 222 0.43 2.03 21.57
N VAL A 223 0.92 1.96 22.81
CA VAL A 223 2.36 1.77 23.07
C VAL A 223 2.83 0.34 22.78
N TYR A 224 2.01 -0.69 23.01
CA TYR A 224 2.37 -2.07 22.72
C TYR A 224 2.50 -2.39 21.22
N PRO A 225 1.51 -2.04 20.35
CA PRO A 225 1.69 -2.21 18.90
C PRO A 225 2.89 -1.44 18.35
N ALA A 226 3.17 -0.24 18.88
CA ALA A 226 4.36 0.52 18.50
C ALA A 226 5.67 -0.18 18.92
N SER A 227 5.75 -0.71 20.15
CA SER A 227 6.90 -1.50 20.62
C SER A 227 7.19 -2.68 19.69
N VAL A 228 6.17 -3.49 19.37
CA VAL A 228 6.38 -4.67 18.54
C VAL A 228 6.62 -4.31 17.06
N CYS A 229 6.26 -3.11 16.63
CA CYS A 229 6.60 -2.60 15.31
C CYS A 229 7.96 -1.88 15.26
N GLY A 230 8.63 -1.69 16.39
CA GLY A 230 9.94 -1.02 16.47
C GLY A 230 9.85 0.48 16.19
N VAL A 231 8.74 1.11 16.59
CA VAL A 231 8.49 2.55 16.40
C VAL A 231 8.15 3.20 17.75
N TYR A 232 8.29 4.52 17.83
CA TYR A 232 7.89 5.27 19.02
C TYR A 232 6.38 5.46 19.04
N ALA A 233 5.87 5.58 20.25
CA ALA A 233 4.56 6.10 20.48
C ALA A 233 4.49 6.80 21.84
N TYR A 234 3.59 7.77 21.96
CA TYR A 234 3.32 8.50 23.17
C TYR A 234 1.81 8.53 23.37
N LYS A 235 1.32 8.06 24.51
CA LYS A 235 -0.07 8.20 24.92
C LYS A 235 -0.18 9.55 25.64
N CYS A 236 -1.01 10.43 25.12
CA CYS A 236 -1.26 11.73 25.75
C CYS A 236 -1.81 11.56 27.18
N GLY A 237 -1.67 12.60 28.00
CA GLY A 237 -2.29 12.66 29.33
C GLY A 237 -3.81 12.54 29.23
N HIS A 238 -4.45 11.94 30.25
CA HIS A 238 -5.91 11.81 30.27
C HIS A 238 -6.58 13.20 30.18
N ASN A 239 -7.64 13.32 29.38
CA ASN A 239 -8.35 14.58 29.10
C ASN A 239 -7.53 15.71 28.44
N SER A 240 -6.30 15.45 27.97
CA SER A 240 -5.47 16.47 27.30
C SER A 240 -5.83 16.71 25.83
N VAL A 241 -6.59 15.80 25.22
CA VAL A 241 -7.04 15.88 23.82
C VAL A 241 -8.55 15.59 23.77
N PRO A 242 -9.34 16.33 22.96
CA PRO A 242 -10.76 16.03 22.79
C PRO A 242 -11.00 14.62 22.24
N MET A 243 -11.86 13.85 22.91
CA MET A 243 -12.21 12.46 22.53
C MET A 243 -13.56 12.33 21.82
N GLU A 244 -14.27 13.44 21.58
CA GLU A 244 -15.51 13.43 20.80
C GLU A 244 -15.27 12.85 19.40
N GLY A 245 -16.13 11.94 18.96
CA GLY A 245 -15.95 11.24 17.68
C GLY A 245 -14.82 10.20 17.66
N VAL A 246 -14.24 9.84 18.81
CA VAL A 246 -13.29 8.73 18.96
C VAL A 246 -13.98 7.56 19.66
N PHE A 247 -14.01 6.40 19.01
CA PHE A 247 -14.57 5.18 19.60
C PHE A 247 -13.78 4.82 20.84
N SER A 248 -14.46 4.85 21.98
CA SER A 248 -13.84 4.68 23.29
C SER A 248 -14.43 3.48 24.03
N ILE A 249 -13.57 2.70 24.68
CA ILE A 249 -13.96 1.64 25.62
C ILE A 249 -14.41 2.28 26.95
N SER A 250 -13.64 3.25 27.44
CA SER A 250 -13.82 3.87 28.76
C SER A 250 -13.56 5.37 28.70
N GLU A 251 -14.43 6.18 29.29
CA GLU A 251 -14.16 7.62 29.47
C GLU A 251 -13.11 7.87 30.54
N SER A 252 -13.00 6.94 31.48
CA SER A 252 -12.04 7.03 32.57
C SER A 252 -10.60 6.82 32.11
N TYR A 253 -10.34 6.02 31.06
CA TYR A 253 -8.97 5.61 30.74
C TYR A 253 -8.53 5.95 29.31
N ASP A 254 -9.46 6.10 28.37
CA ASP A 254 -9.09 6.20 26.96
C ASP A 254 -8.37 7.51 26.63
N CYS A 255 -7.31 7.37 25.85
CA CYS A 255 -6.50 8.46 25.34
C CYS A 255 -6.16 8.22 23.86
N VAL A 256 -5.82 9.28 23.14
CA VAL A 256 -5.17 9.20 21.82
C VAL A 256 -3.67 9.41 21.95
N GLY A 257 -2.94 9.14 20.88
CA GLY A 257 -1.53 9.51 20.83
C GLY A 257 -0.86 9.32 19.47
N PRO A 258 0.26 10.03 19.25
CA PRO A 258 1.08 9.89 18.06
C PRO A 258 1.89 8.58 18.03
N ILE A 259 2.11 8.07 16.83
CA ILE A 259 3.06 6.99 16.52
C ILE A 259 3.97 7.47 15.38
N ALA A 260 5.29 7.32 15.54
CA ALA A 260 6.29 7.79 14.58
C ALA A 260 7.58 6.96 14.64
N ARG A 261 8.42 7.04 13.60
CA ARG A 261 9.77 6.41 13.61
C ARG A 261 10.83 7.26 14.30
N ASP A 262 10.59 8.55 14.46
CA ASP A 262 11.55 9.50 15.04
C ASP A 262 10.91 10.18 16.27
N PRO A 263 11.64 10.33 17.39
CA PRO A 263 11.11 10.98 18.58
C PRO A 263 10.75 12.46 18.35
N LYS A 264 11.42 13.17 17.43
CA LYS A 264 11.07 14.57 17.11
C LYS A 264 9.69 14.68 16.47
N ASP A 265 9.31 13.65 15.70
CA ASP A 265 8.00 13.58 15.06
C ASP A 265 6.89 13.31 16.09
N ILE A 266 7.17 12.47 17.11
CA ILE A 266 6.28 12.29 18.26
C ILE A 266 6.01 13.62 18.94
N VAL A 267 7.06 14.39 19.20
CA VAL A 267 6.98 15.69 19.88
C VAL A 267 6.19 16.68 19.05
N ALA A 268 6.51 16.83 17.77
CA ALA A 268 5.82 17.77 16.87
C ALA A 268 4.31 17.47 16.78
N LEU A 269 3.93 16.19 16.72
CA LEU A 269 2.52 15.82 16.71
C LEU A 269 1.85 15.96 18.09
N ALA A 270 2.55 15.64 19.18
CA ALA A 270 2.05 15.83 20.54
C ALA A 270 1.76 17.30 20.86
N GLU A 271 2.57 18.24 20.34
CA GLU A 271 2.32 19.69 20.46
C GLU A 271 1.02 20.12 19.79
N ILE A 272 0.74 19.60 18.60
CA ILE A 272 -0.50 19.90 17.88
C ILE A 272 -1.69 19.34 18.64
N LEU A 273 -1.62 18.07 19.04
CA LEU A 273 -2.72 17.36 19.70
C LEU A 273 -3.12 18.00 21.04
N GLN A 274 -2.14 18.33 21.88
CA GLN A 274 -2.36 18.91 23.20
C GLN A 274 -2.33 20.44 23.19
N GLN A 275 -2.16 21.07 22.02
CA GLN A 275 -2.05 22.51 21.82
C GLN A 275 -1.03 23.18 22.76
N ASN A 276 0.07 22.49 23.04
CA ASN A 276 1.10 22.93 23.98
C ASN A 276 2.44 23.12 23.26
N SER A 277 2.75 24.36 22.89
CA SER A 277 3.98 24.72 22.18
C SER A 277 5.25 24.63 23.03
N LYS A 278 5.15 24.35 24.34
CA LYS A 278 6.30 24.26 25.24
C LYS A 278 7.10 22.98 25.07
N PHE A 279 6.53 21.90 24.54
CA PHE A 279 7.23 20.61 24.45
C PHE A 279 8.55 20.71 23.66
N SER A 280 8.56 21.34 22.48
CA SER A 280 9.78 21.54 21.69
C SER A 280 10.78 22.47 22.37
N MET A 281 10.30 23.48 23.10
CA MET A 281 11.17 24.40 23.84
C MET A 281 11.91 23.66 24.95
N VAL A 282 11.21 22.81 25.70
CA VAL A 282 11.82 22.01 26.77
C VAL A 282 12.81 21.00 26.21
N ILE A 283 12.48 20.35 25.10
CA ILE A 283 13.41 19.40 24.44
C ILE A 283 14.66 20.10 23.91
N ALA A 284 14.53 21.30 23.35
CA ALA A 284 15.69 22.10 22.94
C ALA A 284 16.55 22.49 24.15
N SER A 285 15.94 22.85 25.28
CA SER A 285 16.66 23.22 26.52
C SER A 285 17.31 22.03 27.24
N LYS A 286 16.71 20.84 27.16
CA LYS A 286 17.23 19.58 27.71
C LYS A 286 18.10 18.82 26.70
N ALA A 287 18.47 19.42 25.56
CA ALA A 287 19.46 18.85 24.66
C ALA A 287 20.82 18.85 25.37
N GLY A 288 21.06 17.85 26.22
CA GLY A 288 22.28 17.71 26.98
C GLY A 288 23.52 17.68 26.08
N ASP A 289 24.66 18.05 26.66
CA ASP A 289 25.95 17.98 25.98
C ASP A 289 26.16 16.57 25.40
N ALA A 290 26.86 16.47 24.26
CA ALA A 290 27.18 15.18 23.67
C ALA A 290 27.90 14.29 24.70
N GLY A 291 27.39 13.07 24.92
CA GLY A 291 27.87 12.18 25.99
C GLY A 291 27.15 12.32 27.33
N GLN A 292 26.22 13.25 27.48
CA GLN A 292 25.44 13.54 28.69
C GLN A 292 23.94 13.71 28.36
N GLU A 293 23.44 12.99 27.36
CA GLU A 293 22.07 13.16 26.84
C GLU A 293 20.98 12.89 27.88
N PHE A 294 21.26 12.07 28.90
CA PHE A 294 20.34 11.79 30.01
C PHE A 294 20.68 12.54 31.31
N ARG A 295 21.55 13.56 31.27
CA ARG A 295 21.89 14.36 32.44
C ARG A 295 20.63 14.99 33.04
N GLY A 296 20.45 14.81 34.34
CA GLY A 296 19.31 15.34 35.08
C GLY A 296 18.07 14.45 35.07
N PHE A 297 18.11 13.28 34.42
CA PHE A 297 17.05 12.27 34.57
C PHE A 297 17.37 11.29 35.68
N ALA A 298 16.39 11.08 36.56
CA ALA A 298 16.31 10.01 37.53
C ALA A 298 15.40 8.90 37.00
N VAL A 299 15.98 7.74 36.70
CA VAL A 299 15.30 6.65 36.02
C VAL A 299 15.27 5.42 36.91
N GLY A 300 14.10 4.86 37.16
CA GLY A 300 13.97 3.53 37.74
C GLY A 300 13.66 2.51 36.67
N VAL A 301 14.35 1.38 36.66
CA VAL A 301 14.13 0.30 35.70
C VAL A 301 13.65 -0.94 36.43
N VAL A 302 12.44 -1.38 36.14
CA VAL A 302 11.87 -2.62 36.68
C VAL A 302 12.37 -3.80 35.85
N ALA A 303 12.47 -4.98 36.46
CA ALA A 303 12.86 -6.20 35.75
C ALA A 303 11.90 -6.48 34.57
N SER A 304 12.44 -6.99 33.46
CA SER A 304 11.69 -7.26 32.22
C SER A 304 10.54 -8.26 32.40
N THR A 305 10.58 -9.08 33.44
CA THR A 305 9.59 -10.12 33.76
C THR A 305 8.50 -9.66 34.72
N TRP A 306 8.64 -8.48 35.33
CA TRP A 306 7.68 -8.01 36.32
C TRP A 306 6.32 -7.72 35.68
N GLY A 307 5.26 -8.25 36.28
CA GLY A 307 3.89 -8.00 35.82
C GLY A 307 3.60 -8.50 34.41
N VAL A 308 4.39 -9.45 33.92
CA VAL A 308 4.21 -10.10 32.62
C VAL A 308 3.58 -11.48 32.84
N HIS A 309 2.66 -11.89 31.96
CA HIS A 309 2.07 -13.22 32.02
C HIS A 309 3.13 -14.33 31.89
N GLU A 310 3.01 -15.43 32.63
CA GLU A 310 4.02 -16.49 32.73
C GLU A 310 4.44 -17.06 31.35
N SER A 311 3.49 -17.23 30.43
CA SER A 311 3.79 -17.69 29.07
C SER A 311 4.72 -16.75 28.29
N LEU A 312 4.61 -15.45 28.52
CA LEU A 312 5.44 -14.43 27.87
C LEU A 312 6.79 -14.27 28.56
N VAL A 313 6.86 -14.54 29.87
CA VAL A 313 8.12 -14.68 30.60
C VAL A 313 8.89 -15.89 30.07
N ALA A 314 8.25 -17.06 29.99
CA ALA A 314 8.84 -18.27 29.43
C ALA A 314 9.23 -18.12 27.96
N ALA A 315 8.52 -17.28 27.21
CA ALA A 315 8.82 -16.99 25.81
C ALA A 315 9.92 -15.92 25.63
N LYS A 316 9.59 -14.64 25.75
CA LYS A 316 10.46 -13.52 25.34
C LYS A 316 11.15 -12.85 26.53
N TRP A 317 10.42 -12.56 27.60
CA TRP A 317 10.89 -11.63 28.63
C TRP A 317 11.87 -12.23 29.64
N GLY A 318 11.88 -13.56 29.77
CA GLY A 318 12.89 -14.33 30.49
C GLY A 318 14.06 -14.80 29.62
N ASP A 319 14.06 -14.49 28.32
CA ASP A 319 15.17 -14.81 27.42
C ASP A 319 16.43 -14.05 27.85
N ALA A 320 17.55 -14.76 28.02
CA ALA A 320 18.82 -14.18 28.46
C ALA A 320 19.33 -13.06 27.53
N GLN A 321 19.01 -13.12 26.23
CA GLN A 321 19.31 -12.03 25.29
C GLN A 321 18.56 -10.76 25.68
N VAL A 322 17.26 -10.87 25.97
CA VAL A 322 16.42 -9.71 26.26
C VAL A 322 16.80 -9.09 27.60
N ILE A 323 17.04 -9.92 28.63
CA ILE A 323 17.53 -9.45 29.94
C ILE A 323 18.85 -8.70 29.78
N LYS A 324 19.79 -9.24 29.01
CA LYS A 324 21.08 -8.58 28.76
C LYS A 324 20.93 -7.23 28.04
N GLU A 325 20.00 -7.10 27.08
CA GLU A 325 19.75 -5.81 26.44
C GLU A 325 19.15 -4.78 27.40
N TYR A 326 18.37 -5.19 28.40
CA TYR A 326 17.88 -4.31 29.47
C TYR A 326 19.02 -3.82 30.35
N GLU A 327 19.92 -4.73 30.74
CA GLU A 327 21.14 -4.38 31.51
C GLU A 327 22.05 -3.44 30.70
N ASN A 328 22.21 -3.68 29.40
CA ASN A 328 22.94 -2.79 28.49
C ASN A 328 22.30 -1.39 28.43
N ALA A 329 20.98 -1.31 28.35
CA ALA A 329 20.26 -0.03 28.34
C ALA A 329 20.48 0.74 29.66
N VAL A 330 20.43 0.05 30.80
CA VAL A 330 20.76 0.62 32.13
C VAL A 330 22.19 1.17 32.15
N ALA A 331 23.17 0.37 31.71
CA ALA A 331 24.57 0.80 31.67
C ALA A 331 24.77 2.01 30.75
N LYS A 332 24.12 2.02 29.59
CA LYS A 332 24.21 3.11 28.61
C LYS A 332 23.59 4.40 29.16
N MET A 333 22.41 4.34 29.79
CA MET A 333 21.80 5.51 30.44
C MET A 333 22.69 6.07 31.55
N ARG A 334 23.25 5.22 32.44
CA ARG A 334 24.21 5.65 33.48
C ARG A 334 25.43 6.34 32.86
N GLY A 335 26.01 5.74 31.82
CA GLY A 335 27.16 6.30 31.11
C GLY A 335 26.87 7.62 30.39
N ARG A 336 25.60 7.94 30.13
CA ARG A 336 25.13 9.19 29.51
C ARG A 336 24.49 10.17 30.51
N GLY A 337 24.77 10.02 31.80
CA GLY A 337 24.45 11.01 32.83
C GLY A 337 23.14 10.78 33.60
N ALA A 338 22.41 9.69 33.33
CA ALA A 338 21.21 9.35 34.10
C ALA A 338 21.57 8.81 35.49
N ARG A 339 20.80 9.19 36.51
CA ARG A 339 20.79 8.46 37.79
C ARG A 339 19.83 7.28 37.66
N VAL A 340 20.37 6.06 37.58
CA VAL A 340 19.55 4.86 37.33
C VAL A 340 19.48 3.93 38.53
N VAL A 341 18.27 3.67 39.02
CA VAL A 341 17.95 2.62 40.00
C VAL A 341 17.56 1.35 39.25
N TYR A 342 18.37 0.30 39.35
CA TYR A 342 18.10 -1.01 38.76
C TYR A 342 18.69 -2.13 39.63
N PRO A 343 17.91 -3.17 39.97
CA PRO A 343 16.47 -3.29 39.72
C PRO A 343 15.66 -2.34 40.62
N LEU A 344 14.67 -1.66 40.05
CA LEU A 344 13.64 -0.95 40.80
C LEU A 344 12.65 -1.96 41.37
N GLN A 345 12.42 -1.92 42.68
CA GLN A 345 11.38 -2.73 43.31
C GLN A 345 10.01 -2.13 42.99
N ALA A 346 9.19 -2.89 42.29
CA ALA A 346 7.84 -2.49 41.89
C ALA A 346 6.78 -3.18 42.79
N PRO A 347 5.55 -2.64 42.90
CA PRO A 347 4.51 -3.25 43.71
C PRO A 347 4.08 -4.62 43.17
N GLU A 348 3.30 -5.35 43.97
CA GLU A 348 2.68 -6.59 43.49
C GLU A 348 1.81 -6.31 42.26
N SER A 349 1.89 -7.21 41.27
CA SER A 349 1.26 -7.00 39.98
C SER A 349 -0.26 -6.84 40.07
N ASP A 350 -0.97 -7.54 40.96
CA ASP A 350 -2.44 -7.44 41.04
C ASP A 350 -2.94 -6.40 42.06
N SER A 351 -2.10 -5.42 42.43
CA SER A 351 -2.41 -4.49 43.53
C SER A 351 -3.37 -3.34 43.16
N ILE A 352 -3.70 -3.14 41.88
CA ILE A 352 -4.62 -2.07 41.44
C ILE A 352 -6.07 -2.56 41.46
N ARG A 353 -6.57 -2.84 42.67
CA ARG A 353 -7.96 -3.28 42.92
C ARG A 353 -8.60 -2.51 44.06
N TYR A 354 -9.87 -2.19 43.92
CA TYR A 354 -10.66 -1.57 44.97
C TYR A 354 -12.04 -2.22 45.03
N ASP A 355 -12.44 -2.72 46.21
CA ASP A 355 -13.67 -3.50 46.43
C ASP A 355 -13.83 -4.69 45.44
N GLY A 356 -12.71 -5.31 45.05
CA GLY A 356 -12.67 -6.41 44.07
C GLY A 356 -12.68 -5.97 42.61
N GLU A 357 -12.93 -4.69 42.34
CA GLU A 357 -13.02 -4.10 41.00
C GLU A 357 -11.69 -3.53 40.52
N ASN A 358 -11.53 -3.40 39.20
CA ASN A 358 -10.30 -2.91 38.56
C ASN A 358 -10.59 -2.15 37.25
N LEU A 359 -9.54 -1.79 36.50
CA LEU A 359 -9.67 -1.11 35.21
C LEU A 359 -10.57 -1.86 34.23
N ILE A 360 -10.50 -3.19 34.20
CA ILE A 360 -11.27 -4.02 33.26
C ILE A 360 -12.76 -3.96 33.61
N SER A 361 -13.13 -4.27 34.86
CA SER A 361 -14.54 -4.30 35.25
C SER A 361 -15.19 -2.91 35.18
N THR A 362 -14.47 -1.86 35.54
CA THR A 362 -14.94 -0.48 35.37
C THR A 362 -15.11 -0.10 33.90
N SER A 363 -14.18 -0.49 33.02
CA SER A 363 -14.32 -0.30 31.56
C SER A 363 -15.56 -0.99 30.99
N TYR A 364 -15.86 -2.22 31.43
CA TYR A 364 -17.07 -2.93 31.01
C TYR A 364 -18.35 -2.21 31.42
N GLY A 365 -18.35 -1.57 32.61
CA GLY A 365 -19.45 -0.74 33.06
C GLY A 365 -19.69 0.52 32.23
N GLU A 366 -18.63 1.12 31.71
CA GLU A 366 -18.70 2.36 30.91
C GLU A 366 -19.01 2.10 29.43
N PHE A 367 -18.62 0.95 28.90
CA PHE A 367 -18.61 0.67 27.47
C PHE A 367 -19.97 0.86 26.77
N SER A 368 -21.05 0.38 27.36
CA SER A 368 -22.40 0.53 26.79
C SER A 368 -22.79 2.01 26.60
N GLY A 369 -22.39 2.88 27.55
CA GLY A 369 -22.60 4.32 27.47
C GLY A 369 -21.78 4.96 26.35
N ARG A 370 -20.51 4.56 26.24
CA ARG A 370 -19.59 5.04 25.20
C ARG A 370 -20.04 4.67 23.79
N VAL A 371 -20.49 3.43 23.58
CA VAL A 371 -21.05 3.00 22.29
C VAL A 371 -22.27 3.86 21.92
N LYS A 372 -23.17 4.09 22.87
CA LYS A 372 -24.35 4.92 22.64
C LYS A 372 -24.00 6.37 22.25
N GLU A 373 -22.99 6.95 22.88
CA GLU A 373 -22.50 8.29 22.53
C GLU A 373 -21.83 8.29 21.13
N PHE A 374 -21.00 7.30 20.84
CA PHE A 374 -20.33 7.18 19.55
C PHE A 374 -21.32 7.05 18.38
N LEU A 375 -22.40 6.30 18.56
CA LEU A 375 -23.47 6.16 17.54
C LEU A 375 -24.14 7.50 17.19
N GLN A 376 -24.08 8.51 18.07
CA GLN A 376 -24.61 9.85 17.77
C GLN A 376 -23.81 10.58 16.67
N CYS A 377 -22.59 10.12 16.38
CA CYS A 377 -21.74 10.67 15.33
C CYS A 377 -22.21 10.31 13.92
N PHE A 378 -23.14 9.35 13.78
CA PHE A 378 -23.61 8.84 12.49
C PHE A 378 -25.05 9.27 12.20
N GLU A 379 -25.41 9.30 10.92
CA GLU A 379 -26.80 9.40 10.48
C GLU A 379 -27.63 8.20 11.00
N PHE A 380 -28.95 8.38 11.13
CA PHE A 380 -29.80 7.41 11.81
C PHE A 380 -29.83 6.06 11.04
N ALA A 381 -29.09 5.07 11.54
CA ALA A 381 -28.87 3.77 10.91
C ALA A 381 -29.69 2.61 11.55
N GLY A 382 -30.68 2.92 12.40
CA GLY A 382 -31.49 1.91 13.09
C GLY A 382 -30.82 1.23 14.30
N ILE A 383 -29.50 1.28 14.43
CA ILE A 383 -28.71 0.82 15.59
C ILE A 383 -28.58 1.94 16.62
N LYS A 384 -29.07 1.73 17.85
CA LYS A 384 -29.16 2.79 18.88
C LYS A 384 -28.21 2.58 20.06
N ASP A 385 -27.83 1.34 20.33
CA ASP A 385 -26.94 1.00 21.45
C ASP A 385 -26.19 -0.32 21.22
N LEU A 386 -25.45 -0.75 22.23
CA LEU A 386 -24.66 -1.98 22.18
C LEU A 386 -25.53 -3.25 22.05
N LYS A 387 -26.78 -3.26 22.54
CA LYS A 387 -27.68 -4.41 22.39
C LYS A 387 -28.12 -4.57 20.94
N ASP A 388 -28.40 -3.45 20.27
CA ASP A 388 -28.73 -3.47 18.84
C ASP A 388 -27.53 -3.98 18.01
N ILE A 389 -26.29 -3.60 18.36
CA ILE A 389 -25.08 -4.15 17.72
C ILE A 389 -24.99 -5.67 17.91
N ILE A 390 -25.22 -6.17 19.13
CA ILE A 390 -25.18 -7.62 19.41
C ILE A 390 -26.23 -8.36 18.58
N ALA A 391 -27.46 -7.87 18.58
CA ALA A 391 -28.55 -8.44 17.80
C ALA A 391 -28.28 -8.39 16.29
N TRP A 392 -27.68 -7.29 15.81
CA TRP A 392 -27.26 -7.17 14.42
C TRP A 392 -26.19 -8.20 14.07
N ASN A 393 -25.17 -8.38 14.92
CA ASN A 393 -24.13 -9.38 14.71
C ASN A 393 -24.70 -10.80 14.66
N ASP A 394 -25.66 -11.13 15.53
CA ASP A 394 -26.32 -12.44 15.51
C ASP A 394 -27.15 -12.65 14.23
N ALA A 395 -27.86 -11.61 13.78
CA ALA A 395 -28.64 -11.65 12.54
C ALA A 395 -27.76 -11.71 11.27
N HIS A 396 -26.51 -11.29 11.36
CA HIS A 396 -25.54 -11.25 10.25
C HIS A 396 -24.28 -12.05 10.60
N ALA A 397 -24.43 -13.20 11.26
CA ALA A 397 -23.32 -13.98 11.80
C ALA A 397 -22.29 -14.39 10.73
N ASP A 398 -22.73 -14.62 9.49
CA ASP A 398 -21.89 -14.92 8.34
C ASP A 398 -20.89 -13.81 7.98
N THR A 399 -21.19 -12.56 8.34
CA THR A 399 -20.31 -11.40 8.11
C THR A 399 -19.67 -10.90 9.41
N ALA A 400 -20.44 -10.83 10.50
CA ALA A 400 -20.04 -10.24 11.77
C ALA A 400 -19.35 -11.23 12.71
N LEU A 401 -19.58 -12.54 12.56
CA LEU A 401 -19.10 -13.60 13.45
C LEU A 401 -18.38 -14.68 12.63
N ARG A 402 -17.34 -14.29 11.88
CA ARG A 402 -16.60 -15.19 11.00
C ARG A 402 -15.57 -16.05 11.74
N PRO A 403 -15.48 -17.36 11.45
CA PRO A 403 -14.41 -18.20 11.97
C PRO A 403 -13.01 -17.66 11.63
N PRO A 404 -12.02 -17.78 12.53
CA PRO A 404 -12.09 -18.43 13.84
C PRO A 404 -12.56 -17.50 14.99
N TYR A 405 -12.99 -16.28 14.69
CA TYR A 405 -13.40 -15.27 15.70
C TYR A 405 -14.90 -14.99 15.59
N ASP A 406 -15.68 -16.04 15.84
CA ASP A 406 -17.12 -16.15 15.62
C ASP A 406 -17.96 -15.90 16.87
N THR A 407 -17.40 -15.21 17.87
CA THR A 407 -18.08 -14.89 19.11
C THR A 407 -18.03 -13.39 19.41
N GLN A 408 -18.95 -12.95 20.28
CA GLN A 408 -19.05 -11.58 20.77
C GLN A 408 -19.17 -11.55 22.30
N THR A 409 -18.42 -12.44 22.97
CA THR A 409 -18.50 -12.67 24.41
C THR A 409 -18.27 -11.42 25.25
N GLU A 410 -17.37 -10.53 24.81
CA GLU A 410 -17.04 -9.31 25.56
C GLU A 410 -18.09 -8.22 25.39
N LEU A 411 -18.73 -8.14 24.21
CA LEU A 411 -19.89 -7.25 24.02
C LEU A 411 -21.03 -7.65 24.96
N ILE A 412 -21.33 -8.95 25.03
CA ILE A 412 -22.37 -9.50 25.91
C ILE A 412 -22.01 -9.27 27.39
N ALA A 413 -20.76 -9.50 27.77
CA ALA A 413 -20.30 -9.28 29.14
C ALA A 413 -20.37 -7.80 29.54
N ALA A 414 -20.07 -6.86 28.63
CA ALA A 414 -20.21 -5.44 28.89
C ALA A 414 -21.68 -5.01 29.06
N VAL A 415 -22.61 -5.55 28.25
CA VAL A 415 -24.06 -5.32 28.44
C VAL A 415 -24.55 -5.85 29.79
N ASN A 416 -24.02 -7.00 30.22
CA ASN A 416 -24.39 -7.65 31.48
C ASN A 416 -23.58 -7.16 32.69
N SER A 417 -22.72 -6.15 32.51
CA SER A 417 -21.92 -5.61 33.59
C SER A 417 -22.82 -5.11 34.73
N LYS A 418 -22.45 -5.48 35.96
CA LYS A 418 -23.14 -5.00 37.16
C LYS A 418 -22.69 -3.60 37.57
N MET A 419 -21.67 -3.05 36.90
CA MET A 419 -21.11 -1.74 37.21
C MET A 419 -22.07 -0.61 36.85
N ARG A 420 -22.55 0.10 37.88
CA ARG A 420 -23.51 1.20 37.75
C ARG A 420 -22.80 2.56 37.79
N PRO A 421 -23.37 3.63 37.21
CA PRO A 421 -22.76 4.96 37.21
C PRO A 421 -22.36 5.47 38.60
N GLU A 422 -23.17 5.21 39.64
CA GLU A 422 -22.86 5.57 41.02
C GLU A 422 -21.65 4.84 41.59
N MET A 423 -21.47 3.56 41.23
CA MET A 423 -20.32 2.76 41.65
C MET A 423 -19.06 3.23 40.92
N LEU A 424 -19.16 3.50 39.62
CA LEU A 424 -18.05 4.03 38.82
C LEU A 424 -17.51 5.36 39.38
N ARG A 425 -18.41 6.31 39.71
CA ARG A 425 -18.05 7.59 40.35
C ARG A 425 -17.30 7.42 41.68
N ASN A 426 -17.52 6.30 42.37
CA ASN A 426 -16.90 5.99 43.65
C ASN A 426 -15.57 5.20 43.48
N ILE A 427 -15.53 4.26 42.56
CA ILE A 427 -14.42 3.30 42.40
C ILE A 427 -13.29 3.89 41.55
N VAL A 428 -13.60 4.51 40.41
CA VAL A 428 -12.58 5.02 39.47
C VAL A 428 -11.59 5.99 40.14
N PRO A 429 -12.01 6.99 40.95
CA PRO A 429 -11.06 7.88 41.62
C PRO A 429 -10.14 7.15 42.60
N ARG A 430 -10.62 6.08 43.25
CA ARG A 430 -9.79 5.28 44.15
C ARG A 430 -8.80 4.41 43.41
N LEU A 431 -9.21 3.81 42.28
CA LEU A 431 -8.29 3.10 41.39
C LEU A 431 -7.19 4.03 40.87
N ARG A 432 -7.53 5.26 40.45
CA ARG A 432 -6.56 6.30 40.07
C ARG A 432 -5.57 6.58 41.20
N HIS A 433 -6.06 6.73 42.43
CA HIS A 433 -5.22 6.99 43.60
C HIS A 433 -4.31 5.81 43.96
N LEU A 434 -4.81 4.57 43.83
CA LEU A 434 -4.03 3.34 44.05
C LEU A 434 -2.95 3.14 42.99
N ALA A 435 -3.24 3.45 41.72
CA ALA A 435 -2.26 3.34 40.65
C ALA A 435 -1.23 4.49 40.71
N GLY A 436 -1.69 5.74 40.85
CA GLY A 436 -0.88 6.94 40.82
C GLY A 436 -0.23 7.26 42.16
N ASN A 437 -0.98 7.93 43.06
CA ASN A 437 -0.44 8.52 44.29
C ASN A 437 0.11 7.51 45.29
N ASN A 438 -0.66 6.46 45.60
CA ASN A 438 -0.26 5.42 46.57
C ASN A 438 0.47 4.25 45.91
N GLY A 439 0.49 4.21 44.58
CA GLY A 439 1.20 3.22 43.79
C GLY A 439 2.52 3.78 43.29
N MET A 440 2.57 4.12 42.00
CA MET A 440 3.82 4.43 41.32
C MET A 440 4.51 5.70 41.82
N SER A 441 3.75 6.72 42.28
CA SER A 441 4.37 7.92 42.88
C SER A 441 5.19 7.58 44.12
N GLU A 442 4.68 6.67 44.96
CA GLU A 442 5.37 6.28 46.18
C GLU A 442 6.60 5.43 45.88
N VAL A 443 6.53 4.56 44.87
CA VAL A 443 7.69 3.82 44.34
C VAL A 443 8.76 4.79 43.85
N MET A 444 8.37 5.78 43.04
CA MET A 444 9.27 6.80 42.49
C MET A 444 9.92 7.63 43.60
N ARG A 445 9.13 8.09 44.58
CA ARG A 445 9.60 8.92 45.71
C ARG A 445 10.55 8.15 46.63
N ARG A 446 10.18 6.95 47.08
CA ARG A 446 11.00 6.12 47.98
C ARG A 446 12.30 5.66 47.34
N SER A 447 12.34 5.59 46.02
CA SER A 447 13.54 5.22 45.25
C SER A 447 14.43 6.42 44.91
N GLY A 448 14.27 7.51 45.69
CA GLY A 448 15.03 8.75 45.56
C GLY A 448 14.49 9.63 44.45
N ASP A 449 13.20 9.97 44.49
CA ASP A 449 12.56 10.94 43.57
C ASP A 449 12.91 10.69 42.09
N LEU A 450 12.35 9.61 41.55
CA LEU A 450 12.47 9.27 40.13
C LEU A 450 11.57 10.19 39.27
N ASP A 451 12.04 10.43 38.04
CA ASP A 451 11.34 11.16 36.98
C ASP A 451 10.65 10.17 36.02
N ILE A 452 11.33 9.07 35.70
CA ILE A 452 10.90 8.08 34.71
C ILE A 452 10.96 6.69 35.34
N VAL A 453 9.93 5.88 35.08
CA VAL A 453 9.94 4.44 35.34
C VAL A 453 9.92 3.69 34.01
N LEU A 454 10.85 2.76 33.83
CA LEU A 454 10.94 1.91 32.65
C LEU A 454 10.64 0.45 32.98
N SER A 455 10.00 -0.24 32.04
CA SER A 455 9.82 -1.70 32.11
C SER A 455 9.51 -2.29 30.72
N SER A 456 9.25 -3.59 30.67
CA SER A 456 8.91 -4.30 29.44
C SER A 456 7.59 -3.88 28.82
N SER A 457 7.51 -4.03 27.50
CA SER A 457 6.35 -3.60 26.74
C SER A 457 5.09 -4.45 26.94
N GLU A 458 5.11 -5.40 27.87
CA GLU A 458 3.97 -6.26 28.22
C GLU A 458 3.78 -6.37 29.74
N CYS A 459 4.45 -5.50 30.50
CA CYS A 459 4.31 -5.47 31.95
C CYS A 459 3.08 -4.70 32.41
N GLN A 460 2.77 -4.84 33.69
CA GLN A 460 1.73 -4.11 34.42
C GLN A 460 1.91 -2.58 34.46
N LEU A 461 3.07 -2.03 34.08
CA LEU A 461 3.30 -0.58 34.11
C LEU A 461 2.30 0.21 33.25
N VAL A 462 1.83 -0.39 32.15
CA VAL A 462 0.77 0.21 31.32
C VAL A 462 -0.57 0.28 32.03
N THR A 463 -0.90 -0.71 32.85
CA THR A 463 -2.12 -0.71 33.63
C THR A 463 -2.04 0.35 34.73
N TYR A 464 -0.87 0.54 35.35
CA TYR A 464 -0.63 1.68 36.24
C TYR A 464 -0.84 3.02 35.51
N ALA A 465 -0.20 3.19 34.34
CA ALA A 465 -0.30 4.42 33.56
C ALA A 465 -1.74 4.74 33.15
N ALA A 466 -2.43 3.75 32.58
CA ALA A 466 -3.83 3.84 32.16
C ALA A 466 -4.75 4.15 33.34
N THR A 467 -4.65 3.37 34.42
CA THR A 467 -5.52 3.53 35.58
C THR A 467 -5.29 4.87 36.29
N ALA A 468 -4.05 5.34 36.36
CA ALA A 468 -3.72 6.65 36.93
C ALA A 468 -4.10 7.83 36.01
N GLY A 469 -4.29 7.58 34.71
CA GLY A 469 -4.47 8.61 33.69
C GLY A 469 -3.17 9.30 33.28
N TRP A 470 -2.02 8.73 33.63
CA TRP A 470 -0.70 9.32 33.40
C TRP A 470 -0.24 9.17 31.95
N PRO A 471 0.59 10.10 31.43
CA PRO A 471 1.19 9.96 30.12
C PRO A 471 2.20 8.80 30.13
N CYS A 472 2.28 8.06 29.02
CA CYS A 472 3.27 7.00 28.85
C CYS A 472 3.78 6.96 27.41
N ALA A 473 4.93 6.33 27.20
CA ALA A 473 5.53 6.19 25.89
C ALA A 473 6.14 4.80 25.72
N THR A 474 6.42 4.42 24.48
CA THR A 474 7.32 3.32 24.16
C THR A 474 8.54 3.85 23.42
N VAL A 475 9.70 3.31 23.77
CA VAL A 475 10.98 3.60 23.13
C VAL A 475 11.58 2.30 22.58
N PRO A 476 11.90 2.21 21.27
CA PRO A 476 12.50 1.01 20.69
C PRO A 476 13.83 0.65 21.33
N LEU A 477 14.07 -0.65 21.59
CA LEU A 477 15.30 -1.13 22.21
C LEU A 477 16.07 -2.12 21.33
N GLY A 478 15.40 -3.13 20.79
CA GLY A 478 16.09 -4.15 20.00
C GLY A 478 15.16 -5.15 19.31
N ASN A 479 15.75 -6.17 18.70
CA ASN A 479 15.04 -7.24 18.00
C ASN A 479 15.26 -8.60 18.68
N TRP A 480 14.20 -9.36 18.88
CA TRP A 480 14.28 -10.68 19.50
C TRP A 480 14.89 -11.67 18.50
N ARG A 481 15.99 -12.35 18.86
CA ARG A 481 16.71 -13.22 17.92
C ARG A 481 15.87 -14.36 17.38
N LYS A 482 14.92 -14.87 18.16
CA LYS A 482 14.09 -16.03 17.79
C LYS A 482 13.38 -15.81 16.46
N ASN A 483 12.67 -14.68 16.30
CA ASN A 483 11.89 -14.41 15.10
C ASN A 483 12.13 -13.03 14.46
N GLY A 484 13.02 -12.21 15.02
CA GLY A 484 13.31 -10.86 14.55
C GLY A 484 12.26 -9.82 14.93
N GLN A 485 11.32 -10.15 15.82
CA GLN A 485 10.33 -9.21 16.35
C GLN A 485 11.01 -8.04 17.08
N PRO A 486 10.75 -6.78 16.69
CA PRO A 486 11.16 -5.64 17.49
C PRO A 486 10.50 -5.62 18.89
N TYR A 487 11.19 -5.05 19.86
CA TYR A 487 10.64 -4.75 21.17
C TYR A 487 11.24 -3.46 21.72
N GLY A 488 10.43 -2.74 22.49
CA GLY A 488 10.83 -1.54 23.20
C GLY A 488 10.76 -1.68 24.72
N MET A 489 11.05 -0.56 25.38
CA MET A 489 10.75 -0.33 26.80
C MET A 489 9.58 0.64 26.91
N PHE A 490 8.67 0.39 27.84
CA PHE A 490 7.68 1.38 28.24
C PHE A 490 8.28 2.36 29.23
N ALA A 491 7.97 3.63 29.01
CA ALA A 491 8.35 4.74 29.85
C ALA A 491 7.11 5.43 30.41
N LEU A 492 7.11 5.64 31.72
CA LEU A 492 6.06 6.32 32.47
C LEU A 492 6.65 7.54 33.17
N SER A 493 5.94 8.66 33.13
CA SER A 493 6.16 9.81 34.02
C SER A 493 4.88 10.09 34.81
N LYS A 494 4.97 10.97 35.81
CA LYS A 494 3.78 11.41 36.55
C LYS A 494 2.87 12.26 35.66
N ASP A 495 1.63 12.42 36.08
CA ASP A 495 0.70 13.38 35.48
C ASP A 495 1.26 14.81 35.53
N GLY A 496 1.09 15.58 34.46
CA GLY A 496 1.64 16.93 34.33
C GLY A 496 3.15 17.00 34.07
N GLU A 497 3.84 15.85 33.92
CA GLU A 497 5.27 15.76 33.60
C GLU A 497 5.52 15.31 32.14
N GLU A 498 4.59 15.58 31.21
CA GLU A 498 4.69 15.23 29.79
C GLU A 498 5.99 15.75 29.15
N GLU A 499 6.40 16.97 29.52
CA GLU A 499 7.66 17.59 29.11
C GLU A 499 8.90 16.75 29.49
N THR A 500 8.85 16.12 30.67
CA THR A 500 9.91 15.23 31.15
C THR A 500 9.92 13.92 30.37
N LEU A 501 8.74 13.32 30.13
CA LEU A 501 8.64 12.11 29.33
C LEU A 501 9.08 12.31 27.88
N LEU A 502 8.60 13.37 27.22
CA LEU A 502 8.98 13.70 25.84
C LEU A 502 10.46 14.09 25.73
N GLY A 503 11.00 14.75 26.76
CA GLY A 503 12.44 14.97 26.92
C GLY A 503 13.23 13.67 27.00
N PHE A 504 12.75 12.71 27.79
CA PHE A 504 13.35 11.38 27.91
C PHE A 504 13.30 10.60 26.59
N VAL A 505 12.17 10.59 25.89
CA VAL A 505 12.01 9.96 24.57
C VAL A 505 12.97 10.56 23.54
N SER A 506 13.15 11.89 23.58
CA SER A 506 14.11 12.59 22.72
C SER A 506 15.58 12.24 23.04
N ALA A 507 15.92 12.14 24.34
CA ALA A 507 17.24 11.69 24.77
C ALA A 507 17.51 10.23 24.37
N TRP A 508 16.47 9.38 24.47
CA TRP A 508 16.54 7.99 24.03
C TRP A 508 16.91 7.86 22.56
N GLY A 509 16.20 8.55 21.66
CA GLY A 509 16.51 8.47 20.22
C GLY A 509 17.94 8.87 19.91
N LYS A 510 18.47 9.95 20.53
CA LYS A 510 19.86 10.37 20.34
C LYS A 510 20.89 9.31 20.74
N VAL A 511 20.59 8.50 21.75
CA VAL A 511 21.53 7.54 22.34
C VAL A 511 21.40 6.16 21.70
N PHE A 512 20.17 5.70 21.45
CA PHE A 512 19.87 4.35 21.01
C PHE A 512 19.69 4.22 19.50
N GLU A 513 19.45 5.32 18.78
CA GLU A 513 19.38 5.32 17.31
C GLU A 513 20.73 5.75 16.73
N GLY A 514 21.51 4.76 16.30
CA GLY A 514 22.88 4.95 15.81
C GLY A 514 23.85 3.83 16.19
N SER A 515 23.49 3.00 17.17
CA SER A 515 24.14 1.70 17.42
C SER A 515 23.26 0.61 16.84
N GLU A 516 23.80 -0.25 15.97
CA GLU A 516 23.28 -1.42 15.22
C GLU A 516 21.91 -2.08 15.58
N ALA A 517 21.31 -1.84 16.74
CA ALA A 517 19.99 -2.31 17.17
C ALA A 517 18.78 -1.67 16.45
N SER A 518 18.88 -0.43 15.94
CA SER A 518 17.80 0.21 15.16
C SER A 518 17.86 -0.06 13.65
N ALA A 519 18.96 -0.65 13.17
CA ALA A 519 19.04 -1.16 11.80
C ALA A 519 18.36 -2.53 11.74
N GLY A 520 17.03 -2.57 11.86
CA GLY A 520 16.26 -3.76 11.52
C GLY A 520 16.58 -4.13 10.09
N GLN A 521 17.43 -5.15 9.88
CA GLN A 521 17.99 -5.61 8.59
C GLN A 521 17.51 -4.78 7.40
N HIS A 522 18.03 -3.56 7.28
CA HIS A 522 17.90 -2.82 6.05
C HIS A 522 18.58 -3.71 5.02
N VAL A 523 17.86 -4.07 3.96
CA VAL A 523 18.46 -4.70 2.78
C VAL A 523 19.57 -3.74 2.34
N ARG A 524 20.81 -4.01 2.77
CA ARG A 524 21.99 -3.25 2.38
C ARG A 524 22.21 -3.55 0.90
N HIS A 525 21.71 -2.69 0.03
CA HIS A 525 22.35 -2.46 -1.25
C HIS A 525 23.33 -1.31 -1.04
N SER A 526 24.61 -1.58 -1.31
CA SER A 526 25.69 -0.59 -1.13
C SER A 526 25.47 0.59 -2.06
N THR A 527 25.49 1.81 -1.53
CA THR A 527 25.42 3.04 -2.33
C THR A 527 26.60 3.93 -1.96
N ASN A 528 27.58 4.05 -2.85
CA ASN A 528 28.49 5.19 -2.87
C ASN A 528 27.79 6.33 -3.62
N SER A 529 27.68 7.51 -2.99
CA SER A 529 27.16 8.72 -3.60
C SER A 529 28.30 9.57 -4.19
N PRO A 530 28.18 10.13 -5.42
CA PRO A 530 29.15 11.09 -5.96
C PRO A 530 28.72 12.56 -5.71
N PRO A 531 29.66 13.52 -5.75
CA PRO A 531 29.38 14.94 -5.54
C PRO A 531 28.89 15.65 -6.81
N THR A 532 28.18 16.76 -6.61
CA THR A 532 27.51 17.58 -7.62
C THR A 532 28.42 18.66 -8.23
N SER A 533 28.48 18.74 -9.57
CA SER A 533 28.96 19.92 -10.30
C SER A 533 28.30 20.09 -11.68
N PRO A 534 28.08 21.33 -12.18
CA PRO A 534 27.21 21.61 -13.32
C PRO A 534 28.00 21.80 -14.63
N SER A 535 28.10 20.76 -15.46
CA SER A 535 28.58 20.92 -16.85
C SER A 535 28.04 19.90 -17.86
N VAL A 536 27.09 19.05 -17.51
CA VAL A 536 26.67 17.88 -18.34
C VAL A 536 25.44 18.14 -19.23
N LEU A 537 24.87 19.35 -19.25
CA LEU A 537 23.53 19.58 -19.82
C LEU A 537 23.43 19.52 -21.36
N THR A 538 24.53 19.56 -22.12
CA THR A 538 24.46 19.61 -23.59
C THR A 538 24.62 18.25 -24.28
N ALA A 539 25.25 17.25 -23.64
CA ALA A 539 25.47 15.93 -24.24
C ALA A 539 24.26 14.98 -24.09
N ASN A 540 23.36 15.24 -23.13
CA ASN A 540 22.18 14.41 -22.87
C ASN A 540 21.02 14.70 -23.83
N ALA A 541 20.86 15.92 -24.34
CA ALA A 541 19.74 16.26 -25.22
C ALA A 541 19.80 15.51 -26.57
N VAL A 542 21.00 15.41 -27.16
CA VAL A 542 21.21 14.80 -28.49
C VAL A 542 20.99 13.27 -28.47
N LYS A 543 21.20 12.62 -27.32
CA LYS A 543 21.05 11.15 -27.17
C LYS A 543 19.62 10.71 -26.83
N MET A 544 18.79 11.60 -26.29
CA MET A 544 17.41 11.30 -25.85
C MET A 544 16.41 11.31 -27.01
N GLU A 545 16.64 12.17 -28.00
CA GLU A 545 15.85 12.24 -29.23
C GLU A 545 15.97 10.96 -30.07
N THR A 546 17.12 10.26 -29.99
CA THR A 546 17.38 9.02 -30.72
C THR A 546 16.56 7.84 -30.18
N ALA A 547 16.37 7.74 -28.86
CA ALA A 547 15.66 6.62 -28.24
C ALA A 547 14.14 6.69 -28.43
N LEU A 548 13.55 7.89 -28.35
CA LEU A 548 12.13 8.12 -28.67
C LEU A 548 11.86 7.78 -30.13
N LYS A 549 12.72 8.26 -31.04
CA LYS A 549 12.65 7.91 -32.46
C LYS A 549 12.80 6.41 -32.69
N SER A 550 13.68 5.71 -31.95
CA SER A 550 13.81 4.26 -32.02
C SER A 550 12.53 3.54 -31.59
N TRP A 551 11.88 3.94 -30.50
CA TRP A 551 10.63 3.31 -30.08
C TRP A 551 9.47 3.58 -31.04
N GLU A 552 9.36 4.82 -31.55
CA GLU A 552 8.40 5.16 -32.60
C GLU A 552 8.63 4.34 -33.87
N LEU A 553 9.89 4.12 -34.25
CA LEU A 553 10.29 3.30 -35.40
C LEU A 553 10.00 1.81 -35.17
N ASP A 554 10.37 1.28 -34.00
CA ASP A 554 10.23 -0.14 -33.63
C ASP A 554 8.75 -0.56 -33.48
N ASN A 555 7.89 0.37 -33.06
CA ASN A 555 6.43 0.17 -32.95
C ASN A 555 5.66 0.71 -34.17
N ASN A 556 6.37 1.20 -35.19
CA ASN A 556 5.83 1.66 -36.47
C ASN A 556 4.72 2.74 -36.31
N ILE A 557 4.86 3.62 -35.32
CA ILE A 557 3.89 4.67 -35.01
C ILE A 557 4.01 5.78 -36.06
N LYS A 558 2.98 5.95 -36.90
CA LYS A 558 2.98 6.92 -37.99
C LYS A 558 2.09 8.12 -37.68
N LEU A 559 2.51 9.30 -38.14
CA LEU A 559 1.64 10.47 -38.28
C LEU A 559 0.82 10.26 -39.56
N ILE A 560 -0.50 10.10 -39.46
CA ILE A 560 -1.32 9.61 -40.58
C ILE A 560 -1.83 10.73 -41.51
N ASP A 561 -1.90 12.01 -41.11
CA ASP A 561 -2.40 13.08 -42.00
C ASP A 561 -1.91 14.51 -41.61
N PRO A 562 -1.61 15.41 -42.57
CA PRO A 562 -1.36 16.84 -42.34
C PRO A 562 -2.51 17.67 -41.70
N LYS A 563 -3.74 17.14 -41.56
CA LYS A 563 -4.80 17.74 -40.71
C LYS A 563 -4.91 16.99 -39.36
N ARG A 564 -4.09 17.44 -38.40
CA ARG A 564 -3.55 16.67 -37.26
C ARG A 564 -4.46 16.01 -36.20
N ASP A 565 -5.79 16.10 -36.23
CA ASP A 565 -6.65 15.55 -35.16
C ASP A 565 -7.93 14.86 -35.67
N ALA A 566 -8.05 14.55 -36.98
CA ALA A 566 -9.29 14.06 -37.60
C ALA A 566 -9.85 12.76 -36.99
N LEU A 567 -9.00 11.84 -36.55
CA LEU A 567 -9.41 10.57 -35.91
C LEU A 567 -9.89 10.72 -34.45
N TYR A 568 -9.88 11.95 -33.91
CA TYR A 568 -10.49 12.29 -32.62
C TYR A 568 -11.80 13.08 -32.80
N GLN A 569 -12.20 13.38 -34.04
CA GLN A 569 -13.47 14.03 -34.34
C GLN A 569 -14.55 12.96 -34.51
N TYR A 570 -15.35 12.78 -33.46
CA TYR A 570 -16.48 11.87 -33.47
C TYR A 570 -17.64 12.43 -34.31
N ASP A 571 -18.05 11.70 -35.35
CA ASP A 571 -19.24 12.02 -36.16
C ASP A 571 -20.41 11.09 -35.78
N ALA A 572 -21.33 11.62 -34.98
CA ALA A 572 -22.50 10.87 -34.50
C ALA A 572 -23.45 10.41 -35.62
N GLU A 573 -23.57 11.18 -36.71
CA GLU A 573 -24.46 10.85 -37.82
C GLU A 573 -23.88 9.70 -38.65
N ALA A 574 -22.57 9.74 -38.92
CA ALA A 574 -21.86 8.67 -39.60
C ALA A 574 -21.91 7.35 -38.80
N GLN A 575 -21.73 7.40 -37.47
CA GLN A 575 -21.85 6.21 -36.62
C GLN A 575 -23.27 5.64 -36.62
N LYS A 576 -24.30 6.50 -36.54
CA LYS A 576 -25.69 6.07 -36.61
C LYS A 576 -26.02 5.44 -37.97
N ALA A 577 -25.49 5.98 -39.07
CA ALA A 577 -25.66 5.42 -40.40
C ALA A 577 -25.00 4.04 -40.53
N ALA A 578 -23.76 3.88 -40.06
CA ALA A 578 -23.06 2.59 -40.05
C ALA A 578 -23.79 1.54 -39.20
N GLN A 579 -24.28 1.93 -38.02
CA GLN A 579 -25.05 1.06 -37.12
C GLN A 579 -26.41 0.63 -37.71
N ASN A 580 -27.01 1.45 -38.58
CA ASN A 580 -28.22 1.07 -39.31
C ASN A 580 -27.93 0.13 -40.47
N ALA A 581 -26.80 0.32 -41.17
CA ALA A 581 -26.43 -0.48 -42.33
C ALA A 581 -25.91 -1.89 -41.97
N ARG A 582 -25.24 -2.03 -40.82
CA ARG A 582 -24.70 -3.30 -40.26
C ARG A 582 -24.02 -4.22 -41.31
N PRO A 583 -23.08 -3.72 -42.13
CA PRO A 583 -22.46 -4.51 -43.20
C PRO A 583 -21.74 -5.77 -42.69
N TRP A 584 -21.24 -5.77 -41.46
CA TRP A 584 -20.62 -6.92 -40.79
C TRP A 584 -21.58 -8.07 -40.46
N MET A 585 -22.91 -7.85 -40.50
CA MET A 585 -23.89 -8.93 -40.40
C MET A 585 -23.95 -9.77 -41.68
N VAL A 586 -23.52 -9.19 -42.82
CA VAL A 586 -23.52 -9.85 -44.14
C VAL A 586 -22.18 -10.52 -44.40
N ASP A 587 -21.07 -9.84 -44.07
CA ASP A 587 -19.72 -10.38 -44.16
C ASP A 587 -19.14 -10.60 -42.73
N PRO A 588 -19.04 -11.86 -42.26
CA PRO A 588 -18.47 -12.18 -40.94
C PRO A 588 -17.01 -11.72 -40.73
N SER A 589 -16.30 -11.45 -41.83
CA SER A 589 -14.92 -10.95 -41.88
C SER A 589 -14.82 -9.50 -42.35
N TYR A 590 -15.91 -8.74 -42.22
CA TYR A 590 -16.00 -7.35 -42.68
C TYR A 590 -14.89 -6.47 -42.11
N PHE A 591 -14.65 -6.55 -40.80
CA PHE A 591 -13.60 -5.78 -40.15
C PHE A 591 -12.24 -6.44 -40.34
N LYS A 592 -11.26 -5.67 -40.80
CA LYS A 592 -9.92 -6.19 -41.12
C LYS A 592 -8.82 -5.49 -40.35
N HIS A 593 -9.09 -4.28 -39.87
CA HIS A 593 -8.07 -3.42 -39.30
C HIS A 593 -8.51 -2.82 -37.95
N VAL A 594 -7.53 -2.56 -37.09
CA VAL A 594 -7.70 -1.70 -35.92
C VAL A 594 -6.60 -0.65 -35.89
N ARG A 595 -6.98 0.59 -35.57
CA ARG A 595 -6.10 1.72 -35.29
C ARG A 595 -6.18 2.02 -33.80
N ILE A 596 -5.07 1.90 -33.08
CA ILE A 596 -5.01 2.15 -31.63
C ILE A 596 -4.17 3.40 -31.38
N SER A 597 -4.71 4.34 -30.61
CA SER A 597 -3.95 5.54 -30.23
C SER A 597 -2.75 5.16 -29.36
N ALA A 598 -1.67 5.93 -29.47
CA ALA A 598 -0.48 5.70 -28.66
C ALA A 598 -0.77 5.82 -27.15
N VAL A 599 -1.74 6.67 -26.77
CA VAL A 599 -2.21 6.79 -25.38
C VAL A 599 -2.93 5.53 -24.92
N ALA A 600 -3.88 5.02 -25.70
CA ALA A 600 -4.57 3.77 -25.39
C ALA A 600 -3.59 2.60 -25.28
N LEU A 601 -2.65 2.50 -26.23
CA LEU A 601 -1.61 1.47 -26.25
C LEU A 601 -0.77 1.48 -24.96
N ILE A 602 -0.32 2.66 -24.53
CA ILE A 602 0.47 2.79 -23.30
C ILE A 602 -0.37 2.47 -22.07
N LYS A 603 -1.61 2.96 -21.98
CA LYS A 603 -2.50 2.67 -20.85
C LYS A 603 -2.75 1.17 -20.71
N MET A 604 -3.07 0.49 -21.81
CA MET A 604 -3.26 -0.97 -21.82
C MET A 604 -1.98 -1.71 -21.42
N THR A 605 -0.82 -1.32 -21.98
CA THR A 605 0.47 -1.96 -21.68
C THR A 605 0.89 -1.76 -20.22
N MET A 606 0.75 -0.54 -19.70
CA MET A 606 1.05 -0.22 -18.29
C MET A 606 0.11 -0.96 -17.35
N HIS A 607 -1.18 -1.03 -17.71
CA HIS A 607 -2.14 -1.80 -16.96
C HIS A 607 -1.72 -3.27 -16.97
N ALA A 608 -1.61 -3.92 -18.13
CA ALA A 608 -1.21 -5.32 -18.27
C ALA A 608 0.04 -5.68 -17.44
N ARG A 609 1.04 -4.80 -17.41
CA ARG A 609 2.24 -4.97 -16.58
C ARG A 609 1.95 -4.94 -15.08
N SER A 610 1.02 -4.09 -14.62
CA SER A 610 0.65 -3.98 -13.21
C SER A 610 -0.01 -5.26 -12.66
N GLY A 611 -0.64 -6.07 -13.52
CA GLY A 611 -1.22 -7.37 -13.17
C GLY A 611 -0.18 -8.44 -12.82
N GLY A 612 1.09 -8.24 -13.18
CA GLY A 612 2.16 -9.20 -12.92
C GLY A 612 1.91 -10.53 -13.63
N ASN A 613 1.63 -11.59 -12.87
CA ASN A 613 1.28 -12.92 -13.43
C ASN A 613 -0.22 -13.14 -13.58
N LEU A 614 -1.07 -12.19 -13.15
CA LEU A 614 -2.52 -12.29 -13.27
C LEU A 614 -2.99 -11.71 -14.61
N GLU A 615 -4.04 -12.29 -15.17
CA GLU A 615 -4.77 -11.68 -16.26
C GLU A 615 -5.64 -10.56 -15.69
N ILE A 616 -5.53 -9.38 -16.28
CA ILE A 616 -6.32 -8.20 -15.91
C ILE A 616 -7.02 -7.65 -17.14
N MET A 617 -8.13 -6.96 -16.94
CA MET A 617 -8.96 -6.50 -18.04
C MET A 617 -9.39 -5.03 -17.95
N GLY A 618 -9.76 -4.47 -19.07
CA GLY A 618 -10.36 -3.15 -19.14
C GLY A 618 -11.18 -2.96 -20.41
N LEU A 619 -11.65 -1.74 -20.62
CA LEU A 619 -12.46 -1.36 -21.76
C LEU A 619 -11.73 -0.33 -22.63
N MET A 620 -12.10 -0.33 -23.91
CA MET A 620 -11.59 0.58 -24.92
C MET A 620 -12.72 1.50 -25.40
N GLN A 621 -12.41 2.77 -25.57
CA GLN A 621 -13.31 3.77 -26.15
C GLN A 621 -12.89 4.07 -27.58
N GLY A 622 -13.89 4.27 -28.44
CA GLY A 622 -13.65 4.54 -29.84
C GLY A 622 -14.89 4.41 -30.70
N TYR A 623 -14.67 4.14 -31.98
CA TYR A 623 -15.72 4.04 -32.98
C TYR A 623 -15.26 3.19 -34.16
N THR A 624 -16.16 2.95 -35.13
CA THR A 624 -15.84 2.24 -36.37
C THR A 624 -15.88 3.17 -37.58
N GLU A 625 -14.92 3.03 -38.48
CA GLU A 625 -14.86 3.76 -39.75
C GLU A 625 -14.61 2.76 -40.88
N GLY A 626 -15.64 2.46 -41.69
CA GLY A 626 -15.57 1.41 -42.70
C GLY A 626 -15.26 0.03 -42.08
N ASP A 627 -14.24 -0.65 -42.59
CA ASP A 627 -13.75 -1.95 -42.11
C ASP A 627 -12.74 -1.85 -40.94
N THR A 628 -12.61 -0.67 -40.34
CA THR A 628 -11.58 -0.36 -39.34
C THR A 628 -12.17 0.05 -38.00
N PHE A 629 -11.67 -0.53 -36.91
CA PHE A 629 -11.88 -0.01 -35.55
C PHE A 629 -10.90 1.12 -35.25
N VAL A 630 -11.37 2.21 -34.66
CA VAL A 630 -10.54 3.32 -34.19
C VAL A 630 -10.66 3.43 -32.67
N VAL A 631 -9.61 3.03 -31.96
CA VAL A 631 -9.52 3.09 -30.49
C VAL A 631 -8.78 4.36 -30.10
N THR A 632 -9.50 5.31 -29.50
CA THR A 632 -8.95 6.60 -29.09
C THR A 632 -8.41 6.58 -27.67
N ASP A 633 -8.98 5.73 -26.79
CA ASP A 633 -8.55 5.62 -25.39
C ASP A 633 -8.87 4.25 -24.77
N ALA A 634 -8.29 3.96 -23.61
CA ALA A 634 -8.55 2.77 -22.82
C ALA A 634 -8.58 3.08 -21.32
N PHE A 635 -9.41 2.36 -20.55
CA PHE A 635 -9.49 2.49 -19.11
C PHE A 635 -9.63 1.12 -18.43
N ARG A 636 -9.15 1.02 -17.19
CA ARG A 636 -9.20 -0.22 -16.41
C ARG A 636 -10.57 -0.43 -15.80
N LEU A 637 -11.02 -1.67 -15.72
CA LEU A 637 -12.13 -2.04 -14.85
C LEU A 637 -11.55 -2.58 -13.52
N PRO A 638 -12.16 -2.33 -12.36
CA PRO A 638 -11.71 -2.84 -11.07
C PRO A 638 -12.09 -4.33 -10.89
N VAL A 639 -11.81 -5.16 -11.89
CA VAL A 639 -12.06 -6.60 -11.87
C VAL A 639 -10.74 -7.34 -12.06
N GLU A 640 -10.39 -8.17 -11.09
CA GLU A 640 -9.27 -9.11 -11.14
C GLU A 640 -9.81 -10.49 -11.56
N GLY A 641 -9.32 -11.03 -12.68
CA GLY A 641 -9.75 -12.31 -13.22
C GLY A 641 -8.74 -13.43 -12.98
N THR A 642 -9.25 -14.65 -12.87
CA THR A 642 -8.47 -15.87 -13.17
C THR A 642 -9.15 -16.57 -14.33
N GLU A 643 -8.43 -17.52 -14.96
CA GLU A 643 -8.83 -18.37 -16.10
C GLU A 643 -10.17 -19.15 -15.94
N THR A 644 -11.01 -18.85 -14.94
CA THR A 644 -12.30 -19.52 -14.70
C THR A 644 -13.49 -18.60 -14.50
N ARG A 645 -13.33 -17.27 -14.36
CA ARG A 645 -14.46 -16.33 -14.24
C ARG A 645 -14.10 -14.94 -14.72
N VAL A 646 -14.81 -14.46 -15.74
CA VAL A 646 -14.88 -13.06 -16.11
C VAL A 646 -16.35 -12.68 -16.21
N ASN A 647 -16.91 -12.08 -15.16
CA ASN A 647 -18.24 -11.47 -15.20
C ASN A 647 -18.11 -10.08 -14.59
N ALA A 648 -18.40 -9.05 -15.38
CA ALA A 648 -18.62 -7.71 -14.86
C ALA A 648 -19.86 -7.76 -13.96
N GLN A 649 -19.65 -7.80 -12.64
CA GLN A 649 -20.73 -7.72 -11.65
C GLN A 649 -21.29 -6.29 -11.60
N GLY A 650 -22.39 -6.08 -10.87
CA GLY A 650 -23.14 -4.81 -10.85
C GLY A 650 -22.31 -3.53 -10.68
N GLU A 651 -21.28 -3.56 -9.82
CA GLU A 651 -20.38 -2.42 -9.57
C GLU A 651 -19.58 -2.00 -10.82
N ALA A 652 -19.20 -2.94 -11.68
CA ALA A 652 -18.48 -2.63 -12.92
C ALA A 652 -19.40 -1.95 -13.95
N ASN A 653 -20.69 -2.33 -14.00
CA ASN A 653 -21.66 -1.71 -14.90
C ASN A 653 -22.01 -0.27 -14.46
N GLU A 654 -22.16 -0.04 -13.16
CA GLU A 654 -22.36 1.32 -12.60
C GLU A 654 -21.15 2.22 -12.89
N TYR A 655 -19.94 1.71 -12.68
CA TYR A 655 -18.71 2.43 -13.01
C TYR A 655 -18.61 2.78 -14.51
N ILE A 656 -19.01 1.87 -15.40
CA ILE A 656 -19.01 2.12 -16.86
C ILE A 656 -19.98 3.25 -17.22
N VAL A 657 -21.20 3.24 -16.65
CA VAL A 657 -22.20 4.29 -16.89
C VAL A 657 -21.71 5.64 -16.38
N GLU A 658 -21.24 5.70 -15.13
CA GLU A 658 -20.71 6.93 -14.53
C GLU A 658 -19.51 7.47 -15.30
N TYR A 659 -18.57 6.60 -15.67
CA TYR A 659 -17.38 7.00 -16.44
C TYR A 659 -17.72 7.55 -17.83
N LEU A 660 -18.69 6.94 -18.52
CA LEU A 660 -19.14 7.43 -19.83
C LEU A 660 -19.88 8.76 -19.72
N ASP A 661 -20.69 8.97 -18.68
CA ASP A 661 -21.37 10.25 -18.45
C ASP A 661 -20.39 11.37 -18.12
N LEU A 662 -19.35 11.08 -17.33
CA LEU A 662 -18.24 12.01 -17.09
C LEU A 662 -17.47 12.34 -18.38
N CYS A 663 -17.21 11.35 -19.24
CA CYS A 663 -16.58 11.57 -20.54
C CYS A 663 -17.42 12.49 -21.44
N ARG A 664 -18.73 12.25 -21.52
CA ARG A 664 -19.67 13.07 -22.29
C ARG A 664 -19.74 14.50 -21.77
N ALA A 665 -19.74 14.70 -20.45
CA ALA A 665 -19.69 16.02 -19.83
C ALA A 665 -18.43 16.82 -20.20
N GLN A 666 -17.33 16.13 -20.56
CA GLN A 666 -16.08 16.72 -21.01
C GLN A 666 -15.97 16.80 -22.56
N GLY A 667 -17.07 16.58 -23.28
CA GLY A 667 -17.12 16.68 -24.74
C GLY A 667 -16.60 15.45 -25.48
N ARG A 668 -16.30 14.34 -24.79
CA ARG A 668 -15.90 13.06 -25.40
C ARG A 668 -17.13 12.19 -25.62
N GLN A 669 -17.52 12.02 -26.88
CA GLN A 669 -18.80 11.40 -27.27
C GLN A 669 -18.65 9.93 -27.66
N GLU A 670 -17.43 9.40 -27.70
CA GLU A 670 -17.17 8.01 -28.07
C GLU A 670 -17.70 7.03 -27.01
N ASN A 671 -18.33 5.95 -27.47
CA ASN A 671 -18.78 4.88 -26.59
C ASN A 671 -17.69 3.80 -26.45
N VAL A 672 -17.94 2.82 -25.59
CA VAL A 672 -17.11 1.61 -25.51
C VAL A 672 -17.21 0.87 -26.84
N VAL A 673 -16.05 0.55 -27.42
CA VAL A 673 -15.93 -0.12 -28.72
C VAL A 673 -15.33 -1.53 -28.59
N GLY A 674 -14.84 -1.88 -27.40
CA GLY A 674 -14.23 -3.16 -27.15
C GLY A 674 -13.69 -3.31 -25.74
N TRP A 675 -13.10 -4.47 -25.47
CA TRP A 675 -12.40 -4.80 -24.24
C TRP A 675 -10.97 -5.24 -24.52
N TYR A 676 -10.12 -5.13 -23.51
CA TYR A 676 -8.78 -5.68 -23.57
C TYR A 676 -8.45 -6.47 -22.32
N HIS A 677 -7.54 -7.45 -22.46
CA HIS A 677 -6.94 -8.16 -21.34
C HIS A 677 -5.48 -8.53 -21.57
N SER A 678 -4.84 -9.07 -20.54
CA SER A 678 -3.42 -9.43 -20.58
C SER A 678 -3.18 -10.94 -20.58
N HIS A 679 -2.24 -11.42 -21.38
CA HIS A 679 -1.72 -12.80 -21.36
C HIS A 679 -0.23 -12.82 -20.97
N PRO A 680 0.14 -12.98 -19.69
CA PRO A 680 1.55 -12.92 -19.27
C PRO A 680 2.38 -14.14 -19.73
N GLY A 681 3.07 -14.00 -20.87
CA GLY A 681 4.17 -14.88 -21.29
C GLY A 681 3.82 -15.96 -22.32
N TYR A 682 2.60 -16.04 -22.84
CA TYR A 682 2.17 -17.08 -23.80
C TYR A 682 1.60 -16.55 -25.11
N GLY A 683 1.71 -15.25 -25.36
CA GLY A 683 1.35 -14.60 -26.62
C GLY A 683 -0.12 -14.18 -26.70
N CYS A 684 -0.42 -13.40 -27.73
CA CYS A 684 -1.73 -12.80 -27.95
C CYS A 684 -2.62 -13.70 -28.80
N TRP A 685 -3.64 -14.31 -28.19
CA TRP A 685 -4.66 -15.17 -28.83
C TRP A 685 -5.89 -15.23 -27.93
N LEU A 686 -7.03 -15.74 -28.40
CA LEU A 686 -8.24 -15.89 -27.58
C LEU A 686 -8.37 -17.33 -27.04
N SER A 687 -8.44 -17.48 -25.72
CA SER A 687 -8.81 -18.72 -25.04
C SER A 687 -10.27 -19.11 -25.29
N GLY A 688 -10.69 -20.30 -24.85
CA GLY A 688 -12.09 -20.71 -24.97
C GLY A 688 -13.05 -19.73 -24.26
N ILE A 689 -12.63 -19.20 -23.11
CA ILE A 689 -13.39 -18.22 -22.33
C ILE A 689 -13.39 -16.86 -23.02
N ASP A 690 -12.28 -16.46 -23.62
CA ASP A 690 -12.20 -15.19 -24.36
C ASP A 690 -13.11 -15.22 -25.58
N VAL A 691 -13.17 -16.35 -26.30
CA VAL A 691 -14.10 -16.55 -27.42
C VAL A 691 -15.55 -16.48 -26.94
N ASP A 692 -15.88 -17.13 -25.82
CA ASP A 692 -17.25 -17.08 -25.29
C ASP A 692 -17.62 -15.67 -24.80
N THR A 693 -16.68 -14.96 -24.18
CA THR A 693 -16.84 -13.58 -23.71
C THR A 693 -17.03 -12.62 -24.88
N GLU A 694 -16.16 -12.69 -25.88
CA GLU A 694 -16.26 -11.84 -27.07
C GLU A 694 -17.53 -12.14 -27.88
N SER A 695 -17.87 -13.42 -28.05
CA SER A 695 -19.13 -13.83 -28.69
C SER A 695 -20.36 -13.28 -27.95
N MET A 696 -20.34 -13.33 -26.61
CA MET A 696 -21.39 -12.73 -25.77
C MET A 696 -21.47 -11.21 -25.97
N GLN A 697 -20.34 -10.51 -25.93
CA GLN A 697 -20.31 -9.05 -26.11
C GLN A 697 -20.80 -8.64 -27.50
N GLN A 698 -20.37 -9.34 -28.56
CA GLN A 698 -20.88 -9.12 -29.92
C GLN A 698 -22.37 -9.44 -30.06
N GLN A 699 -23.00 -10.21 -29.16
CA GLN A 699 -24.46 -10.39 -29.16
C GLN A 699 -25.19 -9.21 -28.51
N PHE A 700 -24.62 -8.62 -27.46
CA PHE A 700 -25.22 -7.51 -26.73
C PHE A 700 -24.94 -6.14 -27.36
N GLN A 701 -23.74 -5.94 -27.90
CA GLN A 701 -23.26 -4.68 -28.46
C GLN A 701 -22.32 -4.95 -29.65
N ASP A 702 -22.87 -4.96 -30.86
CA ASP A 702 -22.14 -5.18 -32.12
C ASP A 702 -22.08 -3.87 -32.92
N PRO A 703 -20.92 -3.39 -33.40
CA PRO A 703 -19.60 -4.02 -33.43
C PRO A 703 -18.80 -3.92 -32.11
N PHE A 704 -18.13 -5.02 -31.73
CA PHE A 704 -17.23 -5.09 -30.56
C PHE A 704 -15.87 -5.66 -30.96
N LEU A 705 -14.83 -5.33 -30.17
CA LEU A 705 -13.45 -5.72 -30.41
C LEU A 705 -12.81 -6.30 -29.14
N ALA A 706 -12.08 -7.42 -29.27
CA ALA A 706 -11.19 -7.94 -28.24
C ALA A 706 -9.71 -7.59 -28.54
N VAL A 707 -8.97 -7.09 -27.55
CA VAL A 707 -7.52 -6.84 -27.65
C VAL A 707 -6.76 -7.59 -26.54
N VAL A 708 -5.71 -8.30 -26.90
CA VAL A 708 -4.86 -9.05 -25.96
C VAL A 708 -3.47 -8.43 -25.95
N VAL A 709 -2.91 -8.18 -24.77
CA VAL A 709 -1.54 -7.67 -24.59
C VAL A 709 -0.69 -8.66 -23.79
N ASP A 710 0.48 -9.05 -24.29
CA ASP A 710 1.42 -9.87 -23.52
C ASP A 710 2.49 -8.97 -22.87
N PRO A 711 2.40 -8.69 -21.56
CA PRO A 711 3.35 -7.79 -20.90
C PRO A 711 4.77 -8.36 -20.80
N ASP A 712 4.92 -9.69 -20.68
CA ASP A 712 6.23 -10.35 -20.54
C ASP A 712 6.99 -10.34 -21.87
N ARG A 713 6.29 -10.65 -22.97
CA ARG A 713 6.87 -10.60 -24.32
C ARG A 713 7.13 -9.18 -24.77
N THR A 714 6.26 -8.23 -24.40
CA THR A 714 6.47 -6.80 -24.65
C THR A 714 7.82 -6.33 -24.08
N ILE A 715 8.12 -6.71 -22.83
CA ILE A 715 9.40 -6.35 -22.19
C ILE A 715 10.57 -7.09 -22.84
N SER A 716 10.41 -8.37 -23.18
CA SER A 716 11.47 -9.16 -23.81
C SER A 716 11.82 -8.69 -25.22
N ALA A 717 10.86 -8.18 -25.98
CA ALA A 717 11.04 -7.81 -27.38
C ALA A 717 11.35 -6.32 -27.58
N GLY A 718 11.07 -5.47 -26.58
CA GLY A 718 11.18 -4.01 -26.72
C GLY A 718 10.10 -3.39 -27.61
N LYS A 719 9.13 -4.19 -28.05
CA LYS A 719 8.00 -3.84 -28.90
C LYS A 719 6.73 -4.39 -28.23
N VAL A 720 5.65 -3.61 -28.22
CA VAL A 720 4.38 -4.08 -27.62
C VAL A 720 3.89 -5.31 -28.37
N ASP A 721 3.74 -6.42 -27.64
CA ASP A 721 3.13 -7.65 -28.13
C ASP A 721 1.63 -7.55 -27.90
N ILE A 722 0.89 -7.39 -28.99
CA ILE A 722 -0.54 -7.07 -28.99
C ILE A 722 -1.23 -7.82 -30.14
N GLY A 723 -2.41 -8.34 -29.87
CA GLY A 723 -3.30 -8.94 -30.86
C GLY A 723 -4.70 -8.37 -30.74
N ALA A 724 -5.41 -8.26 -31.86
CA ALA A 724 -6.79 -7.78 -31.91
C ALA A 724 -7.65 -8.80 -32.65
N PHE A 725 -8.84 -9.08 -32.15
CA PHE A 725 -9.63 -10.23 -32.56
C PHE A 725 -11.14 -9.95 -32.57
N ARG A 726 -11.84 -10.69 -33.43
CA ARG A 726 -13.30 -10.84 -33.42
C ARG A 726 -13.68 -12.30 -33.60
N THR A 727 -14.83 -12.71 -33.06
CA THR A 727 -15.32 -14.09 -33.20
C THR A 727 -16.27 -14.23 -34.38
N TYR A 728 -16.23 -15.39 -35.04
CA TYR A 728 -17.19 -15.74 -36.09
C TYR A 728 -18.58 -16.01 -35.49
N PRO A 729 -19.67 -15.79 -36.26
CA PRO A 729 -21.01 -16.24 -35.89
C PRO A 729 -21.05 -17.76 -35.72
N THR A 730 -21.88 -18.26 -34.79
CA THR A 730 -21.97 -19.70 -34.41
C THR A 730 -22.22 -20.65 -35.59
N ASN A 731 -22.81 -20.16 -36.69
CA ASN A 731 -23.14 -20.97 -37.86
C ASN A 731 -22.10 -20.88 -39.00
N TYR A 732 -21.00 -20.14 -38.81
CA TYR A 732 -19.96 -19.95 -39.81
C TYR A 732 -18.87 -21.02 -39.68
N LYS A 733 -18.46 -21.61 -40.81
CA LYS A 733 -17.32 -22.53 -40.89
C LYS A 733 -16.20 -21.84 -41.66
N ALA A 734 -15.11 -21.52 -40.98
CA ALA A 734 -13.95 -20.89 -41.60
C ALA A 734 -13.18 -21.88 -42.49
N ASP A 735 -12.77 -21.44 -43.68
CA ASP A 735 -11.82 -22.16 -44.52
C ASP A 735 -10.40 -21.95 -43.98
N PHE A 736 -9.86 -22.97 -43.31
CA PHE A 736 -8.55 -22.91 -42.67
C PHE A 736 -7.43 -22.91 -43.74
N SER A 737 -6.99 -21.72 -44.15
CA SER A 737 -5.91 -21.55 -45.13
C SER A 737 -5.01 -20.35 -44.77
N GLY A 738 -4.32 -20.38 -43.64
CA GLY A 738 -3.49 -19.23 -43.27
C GLY A 738 -2.51 -19.47 -42.14
N THR A 739 -1.23 -19.30 -42.48
CA THR A 739 -0.05 -19.30 -41.61
C THR A 739 0.13 -17.98 -40.86
N ASP A 740 -0.82 -17.59 -40.01
CA ASP A 740 -0.73 -16.32 -39.29
C ASP A 740 -0.21 -16.51 -37.86
N GLY A 741 0.98 -15.96 -37.61
CA GLY A 741 1.41 -15.54 -36.27
C GLY A 741 1.70 -16.63 -35.24
N PHE A 742 2.20 -17.81 -35.63
CA PHE A 742 2.69 -18.84 -34.69
C PHE A 742 3.96 -18.38 -33.93
N GLN A 743 3.80 -17.40 -33.04
CA GLN A 743 4.70 -17.26 -31.91
C GLN A 743 4.47 -18.42 -30.94
N ALA A 744 5.55 -19.00 -30.43
CA ALA A 744 5.53 -20.25 -29.66
C ALA A 744 4.59 -20.20 -28.44
N VAL A 745 3.37 -20.71 -28.60
CA VAL A 745 2.44 -21.02 -27.51
C VAL A 745 3.09 -22.10 -26.64
N PRO A 746 3.17 -21.92 -25.31
CA PRO A 746 3.73 -22.94 -24.41
C PRO A 746 3.01 -24.26 -24.55
N LEU A 747 3.71 -25.36 -24.30
CA LEU A 747 3.18 -26.69 -24.62
C LEU A 747 1.91 -27.04 -23.82
N ALA A 748 1.80 -26.50 -22.60
CA ALA A 748 0.62 -26.61 -21.75
C ALA A 748 -0.65 -25.95 -22.33
N LYS A 749 -0.50 -24.98 -23.25
CA LYS A 749 -1.60 -24.18 -23.84
C LYS A 749 -1.87 -24.51 -25.30
N ALA A 750 -1.03 -25.35 -25.92
CA ALA A 750 -1.14 -25.70 -27.34
C ALA A 750 -2.45 -26.43 -27.69
N ALA A 751 -2.96 -27.29 -26.79
CA ALA A 751 -4.22 -28.00 -27.00
C ALA A 751 -5.43 -27.05 -26.95
N GLU A 752 -5.41 -26.10 -26.02
CA GLU A 752 -6.46 -25.09 -25.85
C GLU A 752 -6.49 -24.12 -27.04
N PHE A 753 -5.34 -23.57 -27.43
CA PHE A 753 -5.21 -22.74 -28.63
C PHE A 753 -5.74 -23.45 -29.88
N GLY A 754 -5.32 -24.70 -30.11
CA GLY A 754 -5.75 -25.48 -31.27
C GLY A 754 -7.26 -25.73 -31.33
N ALA A 755 -7.92 -25.92 -30.18
CA ALA A 755 -9.35 -26.22 -30.12
C ALA A 755 -10.26 -25.02 -30.47
N HIS A 756 -9.78 -23.79 -30.30
CA HIS A 756 -10.59 -22.58 -30.44
C HIS A 756 -10.16 -21.65 -31.58
N SER A 757 -8.99 -21.88 -32.17
CA SER A 757 -8.43 -21.06 -33.28
C SER A 757 -9.33 -20.92 -34.52
N SER A 758 -10.28 -21.82 -34.75
CA SER A 758 -11.24 -21.74 -35.86
C SER A 758 -12.48 -20.89 -35.57
N LYS A 759 -12.64 -20.39 -34.33
CA LYS A 759 -13.82 -19.63 -33.88
C LYS A 759 -13.63 -18.11 -33.93
N TYR A 760 -12.43 -17.63 -34.18
CA TYR A 760 -12.10 -16.20 -34.24
C TYR A 760 -11.10 -15.91 -35.36
N TYR A 761 -10.99 -14.63 -35.72
CA TYR A 761 -9.99 -14.13 -36.66
C TYR A 761 -9.29 -12.89 -36.09
N SER A 762 -8.05 -12.67 -36.55
CA SER A 762 -7.25 -11.51 -36.14
C SER A 762 -7.46 -10.33 -37.07
N LEU A 763 -7.42 -9.12 -36.51
CA LEU A 763 -7.38 -7.87 -37.25
C LEU A 763 -5.95 -7.33 -37.28
N GLU A 764 -5.60 -6.63 -38.36
CA GLU A 764 -4.30 -5.96 -38.47
C GLU A 764 -4.24 -4.75 -37.52
N VAL A 765 -3.28 -4.77 -36.58
CA VAL A 765 -3.08 -3.70 -35.62
C VAL A 765 -2.16 -2.62 -36.18
N SER A 766 -2.64 -1.39 -36.20
CA SER A 766 -1.87 -0.19 -36.54
C SER A 766 -2.00 0.87 -35.45
N HIS A 767 -1.03 1.77 -35.34
CA HIS A 767 -0.97 2.78 -34.28
C HIS A 767 -0.98 4.20 -34.84
N PHE A 768 -1.64 5.12 -34.14
CA PHE A 768 -1.69 6.55 -34.48
C PHE A 768 -1.50 7.42 -33.24
N LYS A 769 -1.21 8.72 -33.43
CA LYS A 769 -1.08 9.71 -32.36
C LYS A 769 -1.58 11.09 -32.80
N SER A 770 -2.20 11.84 -31.89
CA SER A 770 -2.56 13.26 -32.07
C SER A 770 -1.39 14.20 -31.83
N SER A 771 -1.65 15.49 -32.07
CA SER A 771 -0.75 16.59 -31.67
C SER A 771 -0.53 16.63 -30.15
N LEU A 772 -1.60 16.43 -29.37
CA LEU A 772 -1.55 16.34 -27.91
C LEU A 772 -0.84 15.08 -27.42
N ASP A 773 -1.08 13.94 -28.08
CA ASP A 773 -0.44 12.66 -27.73
C ASP A 773 1.07 12.75 -27.90
N THR A 774 1.55 13.45 -28.93
CA THR A 774 2.99 13.66 -29.12
C THR A 774 3.61 14.33 -27.90
N HIS A 775 2.94 15.35 -27.35
CA HIS A 775 3.40 16.04 -26.15
C HIS A 775 3.26 15.20 -24.88
N LEU A 776 2.16 14.46 -24.72
CA LEU A 776 1.96 13.53 -23.61
C LEU A 776 3.01 12.41 -23.61
N LEU A 777 3.31 11.86 -24.79
CA LEU A 777 4.33 10.83 -24.98
C LEU A 777 5.72 11.35 -24.64
N GLU A 778 6.09 12.56 -25.07
CA GLU A 778 7.34 13.22 -24.66
C GLU A 778 7.44 13.30 -23.13
N LEU A 779 6.40 13.81 -22.46
CA LEU A 779 6.36 13.95 -21.00
C LEU A 779 6.43 12.59 -20.26
N LEU A 780 5.72 11.58 -20.75
CA LEU A 780 5.75 10.21 -20.20
C LEU A 780 7.13 9.56 -20.43
N TRP A 781 7.73 9.74 -21.61
CA TRP A 781 9.04 9.22 -21.97
C TRP A 781 10.14 9.75 -21.04
N HIS A 782 10.08 11.04 -20.70
CA HIS A 782 10.98 11.68 -19.75
C HIS A 782 10.87 11.11 -18.31
N LYS A 783 9.69 10.60 -17.91
CA LYS A 783 9.41 10.13 -16.53
C LYS A 783 9.78 8.66 -16.29
N TYR A 784 9.56 7.77 -17.25
CA TYR A 784 9.63 6.32 -17.03
C TYR A 784 10.89 5.62 -17.58
N TRP A 785 11.59 6.23 -18.55
CA TRP A 785 12.66 5.53 -19.26
C TRP A 785 13.97 5.39 -18.47
N VAL A 786 14.24 6.26 -17.50
CA VAL A 786 15.39 6.11 -16.58
C VAL A 786 15.27 4.80 -15.80
N GLN A 787 14.05 4.41 -15.40
CA GLN A 787 13.79 3.16 -14.69
C GLN A 787 13.93 1.94 -15.61
N THR A 788 13.49 2.04 -16.87
CA THR A 788 13.65 0.97 -17.88
C THR A 788 15.11 0.78 -18.31
N LEU A 789 15.87 1.86 -18.51
CA LEU A 789 17.29 1.83 -18.87
C LEU A 789 18.19 1.39 -17.71
N SER A 790 17.83 1.72 -16.46
CA SER A 790 18.57 1.29 -15.26
C SER A 790 18.24 -0.14 -14.81
N GLN A 791 17.07 -0.67 -15.19
CA GLN A 791 16.70 -2.05 -14.87
C GLN A 791 17.55 -3.06 -15.64
N ASN A 792 17.98 -4.13 -14.96
CA ASN A 792 18.69 -5.23 -15.58
C ASN A 792 17.67 -6.20 -16.22
N PRO A 793 17.70 -6.42 -17.55
CA PRO A 793 16.79 -7.36 -18.23
C PRO A 793 16.84 -8.79 -17.67
N LEU A 794 18.00 -9.22 -17.15
CA LEU A 794 18.16 -10.53 -16.51
C LEU A 794 17.46 -10.62 -15.14
N LEU A 795 17.29 -9.48 -14.45
CA LEU A 795 16.57 -9.42 -13.18
C LEU A 795 15.07 -9.23 -13.40
N THR A 796 14.66 -8.41 -14.37
CA THR A 796 13.25 -8.16 -14.66
C THR A 796 12.59 -9.34 -15.36
N ASN A 797 13.31 -10.07 -16.21
CA ASN A 797 12.75 -11.17 -17.01
C ASN A 797 13.09 -12.55 -16.42
N ARG A 798 13.64 -12.61 -15.20
CA ARG A 798 14.13 -13.85 -14.58
C ARG A 798 13.07 -14.94 -14.56
N ASP A 799 11.85 -14.59 -14.17
CA ASP A 799 10.77 -15.57 -14.01
C ASP A 799 10.26 -16.05 -15.37
N PHE A 800 10.19 -15.16 -16.37
CA PHE A 800 9.88 -15.52 -17.76
C PHE A 800 10.96 -16.41 -18.39
N ALA A 801 12.24 -16.08 -18.21
CA ALA A 801 13.37 -16.89 -18.67
C ALA A 801 13.35 -18.29 -18.04
N ASN A 802 13.06 -18.38 -16.74
CA ASN A 802 12.87 -19.66 -16.05
C ASN A 802 11.71 -20.47 -16.65
N LYS A 803 10.56 -19.83 -16.94
CA LYS A 803 9.42 -20.49 -17.61
C LYS A 803 9.83 -21.00 -19.01
N GLN A 804 10.54 -20.20 -19.80
CA GLN A 804 11.03 -20.62 -21.14
C GLN A 804 12.01 -21.80 -21.07
N MET A 805 12.93 -21.80 -20.10
CA MET A 805 13.85 -22.92 -19.87
C MET A 805 13.12 -24.20 -19.43
N LEU A 806 12.09 -24.08 -18.58
CA LEU A 806 11.27 -25.21 -18.13
C LEU A 806 10.38 -25.76 -19.26
N ASP A 807 9.81 -24.89 -20.11
CA ASP A 807 9.05 -25.29 -21.30
C ASP A 807 9.95 -25.99 -22.31
N LEU A 808 11.14 -25.44 -22.61
CA LEU A 808 12.13 -26.08 -23.46
C LEU A 808 12.55 -27.46 -22.92
N ALA A 809 12.81 -27.57 -21.61
CA ALA A 809 13.14 -28.85 -20.98
C ALA A 809 11.99 -29.87 -21.11
N SER A 810 10.73 -29.41 -21.05
CA SER A 810 9.55 -30.25 -21.24
C SER A 810 9.39 -30.71 -22.68
N LYS A 811 9.55 -29.80 -23.66
CA LYS A 811 9.57 -30.12 -25.10
C LYS A 811 10.69 -31.10 -25.46
N ILE A 812 11.89 -30.93 -24.89
CA ILE A 812 13.01 -31.87 -25.07
C ILE A 812 12.64 -33.25 -24.53
N ARG A 813 12.00 -33.35 -23.35
CA ARG A 813 11.54 -34.62 -22.78
C ARG A 813 10.49 -35.30 -23.67
N GLU A 814 9.53 -34.55 -24.20
CA GLU A 814 8.50 -35.08 -25.10
C GLU A 814 9.06 -35.55 -26.45
N ALA A 815 9.94 -34.76 -27.06
CA ALA A 815 10.64 -35.14 -28.28
C ALA A 815 11.50 -36.40 -28.06
N THR A 816 12.20 -36.48 -26.93
CA THR A 816 13.00 -37.66 -26.54
C THR A 816 12.12 -38.89 -26.33
N ALA A 817 10.96 -38.73 -25.69
CA ALA A 817 10.00 -39.81 -25.50
C ALA A 817 9.41 -40.28 -26.84
N THR A 818 9.11 -39.36 -27.75
CA THR A 818 8.60 -39.66 -29.10
C THR A 818 9.66 -40.39 -29.96
N ILE A 819 10.92 -39.95 -29.90
CA ILE A 819 12.04 -40.63 -30.57
C ILE A 819 12.26 -42.03 -29.98
N ARG A 820 12.15 -42.19 -28.65
CA ARG A 820 12.22 -43.51 -27.99
C ARG A 820 11.07 -44.43 -28.41
N ARG A 821 9.82 -43.94 -28.48
CA ARG A 821 8.66 -44.71 -28.95
C ARG A 821 8.81 -45.13 -30.42
N ASN A 822 9.30 -44.23 -31.28
CA ASN A 822 9.53 -44.53 -32.70
C ASN A 822 10.73 -45.46 -32.97
N ARG A 823 11.65 -45.63 -32.01
CA ARG A 823 12.69 -46.67 -32.08
C ARG A 823 12.17 -48.06 -31.71
N GLY A 824 11.05 -48.17 -31.01
CA GLY A 824 10.42 -49.44 -30.63
C GLY A 824 9.61 -50.11 -31.75
N SER A 825 9.33 -49.41 -32.85
CA SER A 825 8.52 -49.89 -33.98
C SER A 825 9.34 -50.30 -35.22
N GLN A 826 10.67 -50.35 -35.14
CA GLN A 826 11.50 -50.95 -36.19
C GLN A 826 11.62 -52.47 -35.98
N ILE A 827 10.61 -53.22 -36.43
CA ILE A 827 10.78 -54.63 -36.82
C ILE A 827 10.98 -54.68 -38.34
N LEU A 828 11.94 -55.53 -38.74
CA LEU A 828 12.44 -55.72 -40.10
C LEU A 828 11.35 -55.95 -41.16
N MET A 829 11.44 -55.20 -42.26
CA MET A 829 11.12 -55.70 -43.61
C MET A 829 11.96 -54.94 -44.64
N GLY A 830 12.90 -55.65 -45.28
CA GLY A 830 13.44 -55.33 -46.61
C GLY A 830 14.09 -53.96 -46.84
N GLY A 831 15.37 -53.83 -46.52
CA GLY A 831 16.33 -53.17 -47.43
C GLY A 831 16.13 -51.70 -47.81
N ALA A 832 15.68 -50.82 -46.93
CA ALA A 832 15.96 -49.38 -47.01
C ALA A 832 15.69 -48.70 -45.65
N VAL A 833 16.71 -48.10 -45.04
CA VAL A 833 16.53 -47.27 -43.84
C VAL A 833 15.96 -45.91 -44.28
N VAL A 834 14.64 -45.73 -44.22
CA VAL A 834 14.04 -44.40 -44.31
C VAL A 834 14.16 -43.74 -42.95
N ALA A 835 15.10 -42.80 -42.81
CA ALA A 835 15.19 -41.95 -41.63
C ALA A 835 13.87 -41.18 -41.44
N SER A 836 13.33 -41.20 -40.22
CA SER A 836 12.12 -40.47 -39.86
C SER A 836 12.31 -38.96 -40.00
N LYS A 837 11.79 -38.38 -41.09
CA LYS A 837 11.80 -36.91 -41.33
C LYS A 837 11.10 -36.09 -40.23
N SER A 838 10.27 -36.69 -39.37
CA SER A 838 9.56 -35.96 -38.31
C SER A 838 10.42 -35.74 -37.06
N GLY A 839 11.32 -36.67 -36.73
CA GLY A 839 12.27 -36.53 -35.62
C GLY A 839 13.28 -35.40 -35.85
N ASP A 840 13.79 -35.29 -37.08
CA ASP A 840 14.76 -34.25 -37.46
C ASP A 840 14.15 -32.84 -37.43
N LYS A 841 12.90 -32.66 -37.89
CA LYS A 841 12.21 -31.36 -37.80
C LYS A 841 11.95 -30.92 -36.36
N ALA A 842 11.58 -31.85 -35.48
CA ALA A 842 11.39 -31.55 -34.06
C ALA A 842 12.71 -31.15 -33.38
N MET A 843 13.80 -31.86 -33.69
CA MET A 843 15.14 -31.54 -33.17
C MET A 843 15.67 -30.20 -33.70
N GLN A 844 15.42 -29.87 -34.97
CA GLN A 844 15.76 -28.56 -35.54
C GLN A 844 14.99 -27.42 -34.86
N LYS A 845 13.69 -27.60 -34.57
CA LYS A 845 12.88 -26.62 -33.84
C LYS A 845 13.39 -26.41 -32.41
N LEU A 846 13.71 -27.49 -31.69
CA LEU A 846 14.30 -27.43 -30.34
C LEU A 846 15.66 -26.74 -30.32
N SER A 847 16.51 -27.01 -31.31
CA SER A 847 17.81 -26.35 -31.46
C SER A 847 17.66 -24.84 -31.70
N SER A 848 16.68 -24.44 -32.51
CA SER A 848 16.35 -23.03 -32.75
C SER A 848 15.82 -22.34 -31.49
N GLU A 849 14.88 -22.96 -30.76
CA GLU A 849 14.34 -22.43 -29.49
C GLU A 849 15.44 -22.29 -28.42
N ALA A 850 16.32 -23.30 -28.28
CA ALA A 850 17.46 -23.25 -27.38
C ALA A 850 18.46 -22.15 -27.74
N SER A 851 18.77 -21.99 -29.02
CA SER A 851 19.66 -20.93 -29.53
C SER A 851 19.08 -19.53 -29.29
N MET A 852 17.76 -19.38 -29.44
CA MET A 852 17.05 -18.12 -29.19
C MET A 852 17.11 -17.72 -27.71
N ILE A 853 16.87 -18.67 -26.79
CA ILE A 853 16.98 -18.40 -25.34
C ILE A 853 18.41 -18.01 -24.98
N ALA A 854 19.41 -18.76 -25.47
CA ALA A 854 20.82 -18.46 -25.24
C ALA A 854 21.24 -17.09 -25.79
N ALA A 855 20.74 -16.70 -26.97
CA ALA A 855 20.98 -15.39 -27.55
C ALA A 855 20.41 -14.25 -26.70
N LYS A 856 19.21 -14.42 -26.14
CA LYS A 856 18.58 -13.43 -25.24
C LYS A 856 19.35 -13.27 -23.93
N GLU A 857 19.75 -14.37 -23.29
CA GLU A 857 20.58 -14.33 -22.07
C GLU A 857 21.93 -13.65 -22.33
N LYS A 858 22.57 -13.97 -23.47
CA LYS A 858 23.82 -13.31 -23.89
C LYS A 858 23.61 -11.82 -24.16
N ALA A 859 22.51 -11.42 -24.79
CA ALA A 859 22.17 -10.01 -25.00
C ALA A 859 21.95 -9.28 -23.67
N GLY A 860 21.30 -9.90 -22.68
CA GLY A 860 21.16 -9.36 -21.34
C GLY A 860 22.49 -9.17 -20.60
N LEU A 861 23.41 -10.14 -20.73
CA LEU A 861 24.78 -10.05 -20.20
C LEU A 861 25.60 -8.96 -20.89
N LEU A 862 25.55 -8.87 -22.22
CA LEU A 862 26.22 -7.82 -22.99
C LEU A 862 25.66 -6.44 -22.65
N ALA A 863 24.34 -6.29 -22.55
CA ALA A 863 23.71 -5.06 -22.10
C ALA A 863 24.17 -4.67 -20.70
N THR A 864 24.38 -5.65 -19.80
CA THR A 864 24.97 -5.41 -18.48
C THR A 864 26.42 -4.92 -18.60
N GLY A 865 27.24 -5.53 -19.46
CA GLY A 865 28.61 -5.10 -19.71
C GLY A 865 28.70 -3.69 -20.30
N VAL A 866 27.83 -3.37 -21.26
CA VAL A 866 27.71 -2.01 -21.83
C VAL A 866 27.28 -1.02 -20.75
N LYS A 867 26.29 -1.36 -19.90
CA LYS A 867 25.86 -0.50 -18.79
C LYS A 867 26.99 -0.30 -17.77
N VAL A 868 27.76 -1.33 -17.46
CA VAL A 868 28.94 -1.23 -16.58
C VAL A 868 29.96 -0.25 -17.17
N SER A 869 30.28 -0.34 -18.45
CA SER A 869 31.18 0.63 -19.11
C SER A 869 30.57 2.04 -19.16
N LEU A 870 29.30 2.18 -19.57
CA LEU A 870 28.62 3.48 -19.69
C LEU A 870 28.44 4.22 -18.36
N PHE A 871 28.20 3.48 -17.26
CA PHE A 871 27.84 4.05 -15.97
C PHE A 871 28.96 3.98 -14.92
N ASN A 872 29.99 3.13 -15.07
CA ASN A 872 31.14 3.11 -14.15
C ASN A 872 32.35 3.91 -14.66
N GLU A 873 32.56 4.09 -15.97
CA GLU A 873 33.70 4.88 -16.49
C GLU A 873 33.58 6.39 -16.22
N LEU A 874 32.42 6.85 -15.73
CA LEU A 874 32.20 8.21 -15.26
C LEU A 874 32.99 8.53 -13.95
N GLY A 875 33.57 7.52 -13.29
CA GLY A 875 34.37 7.68 -12.06
C GLY A 875 35.89 7.78 -12.25
N ASP A 876 36.45 7.32 -13.38
CA ASP A 876 37.91 7.14 -13.53
C ASP A 876 38.63 8.27 -14.28
N GLN A 877 37.91 9.22 -14.90
CA GLN A 877 38.55 10.32 -15.65
C GLN A 877 39.06 11.49 -14.79
N ASN A 878 38.98 11.43 -13.45
CA ASN A 878 39.46 12.48 -12.54
C ASN A 878 40.69 12.06 -11.71
N ARG A 879 41.51 11.13 -12.21
CA ARG A 879 42.84 10.81 -11.63
C ARG A 879 43.97 11.19 -12.59
N THR A 880 44.17 12.49 -12.79
CA THR A 880 45.47 13.14 -13.05
C THR A 880 45.37 14.60 -12.66
#